data_AF-C6PQM8-F1
#
_entry.id   AF-C6PQM8-F1
#
_cell.length_a   1.000
_cell.length_b   1.000
_cell.length_c   1.000
_cell.angle_alpha   90.00
_cell.angle_beta   90.00
_cell.angle_gamma   90.00
#
_symmetry.space_group_name_H-M   'P 1'
#
loop_
_entity.id
_entity.type
_entity.pdbx_description
1 polymer ?
#
loop_
_entity_poly.entity_id
_entity_poly.type
_entity_poly.pdbx_seq_one_letter_code
_entity_poly.pdbx_strand_id
1 'polypeptide(L)'
;MTNCVKRIFVEKKPGFDVEAQNTLQDLKESLNINGLEGIRLINRYDIEGISEEEFEKSKHTIFSERTVDIVYEDKIEVDGRDKVFAVEYLPGQYDQRADSASQCVQILTQSEKPTILSAKVYIVSGNISDEEFGKIKNYCINNVDSREASLEKPETLEMEVAVPDSVEVLDGFIEMNDEKVKTFVEEKGLAMSVEDLKFCQKYFKDTEKRNPTITEIKVIDTYWSDHCRHTTFMTELTKVDIEEAHLTKPIKDVYKDYLSVRKDLYGDKDKPVCLMDIAVIGMKELRENGLLDDLDQSEEINACSIVVDADIDGKKEKWLVMFKNETHNHPTEIEPFGGAATCLGGAIRDPLSGRSYVYQAMRVTGSADPRTAIKDTLAGKLPQKKITRSAAHGYSSYGNQIGLATGQVAEIYNEGYVAKRMEIGAVIGAAPIKNVRREAPVPSDVVILVGGRTGRDGCGGATGSSKKHTESSILTCGSEVQKGNAPTERKIQRLFRKEEVSTMIKRCNDFGAGGVSVAIGELTDGLNINLDLVPKKYEGLDGTELSISESQERMAVVVSKEDADKFIKYAEDENLEAVKVADVTSDKRLKMYWKGTPIVDMSREFLDTNGVRQKIEVSVKAPKEDKNYFNVDRDVTNLREQWIDTLKDLNVCSQKGLIERFDSTIGAGTVLMPFGGKYQDTPAEGMAAKLPVLNKETKTGTIMTFGYNPEISTWSPFHGAVYAVVESAAKIVACGGDASKIRLTFQEYFERLGKDASRWGKPFAALMGALYAQRQLGIAAIGGKDSMSGSFKDMDVPPTLVSFAVNVVNTDKVISSEFKKVGSNIVIIPMTRDEYDLPNFDVLKKNLKAVTSMTEKQEVLSAMTVRNGGICEVVSKMSFGNRIGVKLSNVTEKELFAPMYGSIVIEVSKDLDLNKELAGIEYKVIGETIEEPSIYAADLKLDIEELYKAWEGSLENIFPTKTKEINADIKNIEFKTKDIKTPAIKVAKPKVFIPVFPGTNCEYDSARAFKKAGADVEVMVLKNLSAKDIEKSIDYMEKAIKDSQIVMLPGGFSAGDEPDGSGKFIATVFRNPKIKEAVMELLNNRDGLMLGICNGFQALIKLGLVPFGEIRDIDESCPTLTYNKIGRHVSHIVNTKITSNLSPWFSNVNVGDVHSIAVSHGEGRFVADEITLKRLIENGQVATQYVDYEGNATYDIRFNQNGSVYAIEGITSPDGRVFGKMGHSERKGDNVFKNIPGSKDQKLFEAGVQYFK
;
A
#
# COMPACT_ATOMS: atom_id res chain seq x y z
N MET A 1 -16.57 40.39 11.84
CA MET A 1 -15.24 40.24 11.23
C MET A 1 -15.40 40.54 9.75
N THR A 2 -14.59 41.41 9.16
CA THR A 2 -14.64 41.67 7.72
C THR A 2 -14.17 40.42 6.98
N ASN A 3 -15.08 39.71 6.29
CA ASN A 3 -14.80 38.61 5.37
C ASN A 3 -13.90 39.12 4.23
N CYS A 4 -12.58 39.08 4.40
CA CYS A 4 -11.64 39.40 3.34
C CYS A 4 -10.65 38.24 3.23
N VAL A 5 -10.58 37.66 2.03
CA VAL A 5 -9.65 36.57 1.74
C VAL A 5 -8.20 37.05 1.89
N LYS A 6 -7.38 36.28 2.58
CA LYS A 6 -5.93 36.46 2.69
C LYS A 6 -5.23 35.51 1.72
N ARG A 7 -4.19 35.99 1.04
CA ARG A 7 -3.42 35.20 0.06
C ARG A 7 -1.94 35.20 0.41
N ILE A 8 -1.37 34.00 0.48
CA ILE A 8 0.05 33.76 0.73
C ILE A 8 0.62 32.80 -0.30
N PHE A 9 1.85 33.08 -0.74
CA PHE A 9 2.63 32.23 -1.62
C PHE A 9 3.88 31.75 -0.89
N VAL A 10 4.19 30.46 -1.05
CA VAL A 10 5.32 29.81 -0.39
C VAL A 10 6.17 29.10 -1.44
N GLU A 11 7.42 29.52 -1.56
CA GLU A 11 8.39 29.01 -2.53
C GLU A 11 9.59 28.40 -1.81
N LYS A 12 10.12 27.27 -2.27
CA LYS A 12 11.36 26.70 -1.72
C LYS A 12 12.56 27.58 -2.12
N LYS A 13 13.44 27.88 -1.16
CA LYS A 13 14.72 28.57 -1.40
C LYS A 13 15.59 27.74 -2.36
N PRO A 14 16.44 28.38 -3.18
CA PRO A 14 17.41 27.67 -4.03
C PRO A 14 18.26 26.67 -3.24
N GLY A 15 18.36 25.44 -3.74
CA GLY A 15 19.04 24.31 -3.07
C GLY A 15 18.10 23.40 -2.25
N PHE A 16 16.87 23.85 -1.99
CA PHE A 16 15.79 23.07 -1.37
C PHE A 16 14.63 22.78 -2.34
N ASP A 17 14.67 23.36 -3.54
CA ASP A 17 13.71 23.29 -4.65
C ASP A 17 13.79 21.96 -5.43
N VAL A 18 13.96 20.83 -4.73
CA VAL A 18 14.14 19.50 -5.34
C VAL A 18 12.98 19.13 -6.27
N GLU A 19 11.74 19.47 -5.89
CA GLU A 19 10.55 19.24 -6.73
C GLU A 19 10.61 20.04 -8.03
N ALA A 20 11.01 21.31 -7.97
CA ALA A 20 11.12 22.17 -9.15
C ALA A 20 12.20 21.66 -10.10
N GLN A 21 13.36 21.26 -9.56
CA GLN A 21 14.46 20.69 -10.36
C GLN A 21 14.06 19.37 -11.03
N ASN A 22 13.39 18.48 -10.30
CA ASN A 22 12.89 17.22 -10.85
C ASN A 22 11.83 17.46 -11.92
N THR A 23 10.94 18.42 -11.72
CA THR A 23 9.90 18.80 -12.69
C THR A 23 10.52 19.41 -13.94
N LEU A 24 11.53 20.28 -13.79
CA LEU A 24 12.27 20.85 -14.91
C LEU A 24 12.91 19.76 -15.76
N GLN A 25 13.60 18.82 -15.12
CA GLN A 25 14.25 17.71 -15.80
C GLN A 25 13.22 16.82 -16.50
N ASP A 26 12.13 16.47 -15.81
CA ASP A 26 11.08 15.65 -16.40
C ASP A 26 10.44 16.35 -17.60
N LEU A 27 10.10 17.64 -17.52
CA LEU A 27 9.54 18.40 -18.65
C LEU A 27 10.50 18.49 -19.83
N LYS A 28 11.80 18.71 -19.58
CA LYS A 28 12.83 18.76 -20.64
C LYS A 28 12.95 17.43 -21.37
N GLU A 29 13.10 16.34 -20.62
CA GLU A 29 13.26 15.00 -21.19
C GLU A 29 11.97 14.51 -21.85
N SER A 30 10.84 14.78 -21.20
CA SER A 30 9.53 14.24 -21.58
C SER A 30 8.93 14.96 -22.79
N LEU A 31 9.06 16.28 -22.84
CA LEU A 31 8.45 17.11 -23.89
C LEU A 31 9.46 17.55 -24.96
N ASN A 32 10.76 17.26 -24.77
CA ASN A 32 11.85 17.65 -25.67
C ASN A 32 11.92 19.17 -25.92
N ILE A 33 11.68 19.97 -24.87
CA ILE A 33 11.68 21.44 -24.93
C ILE A 33 13.05 21.96 -24.50
N ASN A 34 13.95 22.17 -25.46
CA ASN A 34 15.31 22.62 -25.19
C ASN A 34 15.40 24.10 -24.77
N GLY A 35 14.41 24.92 -25.17
CA GLY A 35 14.34 26.34 -24.80
C GLY A 35 13.86 26.62 -23.37
N LEU A 36 13.46 25.58 -22.63
CA LEU A 36 13.09 25.68 -21.22
C LEU A 36 14.35 25.88 -20.37
N GLU A 37 14.49 27.01 -19.70
CA GLU A 37 15.71 27.35 -18.94
C GLU A 37 15.52 27.07 -17.44
N GLY A 38 14.35 27.41 -16.90
CA GLY A 38 14.04 27.25 -15.49
C GLY A 38 12.55 27.08 -15.21
N ILE A 39 12.24 26.56 -14.03
CA ILE A 39 10.87 26.48 -13.50
C ILE A 39 10.89 26.82 -12.02
N ARG A 40 9.91 27.60 -11.56
CA ARG A 40 9.63 27.82 -10.14
C ARG A 40 8.28 27.20 -9.81
N LEU A 41 8.22 26.49 -8.70
CA LEU A 41 6.99 25.89 -8.17
C LEU A 41 6.67 26.55 -6.84
N ILE A 42 5.47 27.13 -6.75
CA ILE A 42 5.06 27.96 -5.62
C ILE A 42 3.70 27.49 -5.14
N ASN A 43 3.57 27.24 -3.84
CA ASN A 43 2.29 26.90 -3.23
C ASN A 43 1.53 28.18 -2.88
N ARG A 44 0.32 28.33 -3.40
CA ARG A 44 -0.61 29.42 -3.08
C ARG A 44 -1.65 28.91 -2.10
N TYR A 45 -1.88 29.66 -1.02
CA TYR A 45 -2.99 29.45 -0.10
C TYR A 45 -3.90 30.67 -0.10
N ASP A 46 -5.19 30.43 -0.28
CA ASP A 46 -6.26 31.41 -0.09
C ASP A 46 -7.02 31.06 1.18
N ILE A 47 -7.16 32.01 2.10
CA ILE A 47 -7.61 31.78 3.48
C ILE A 47 -8.73 32.74 3.84
N GLU A 48 -9.83 32.23 4.37
CA GLU A 48 -10.98 32.99 4.88
C GLU A 48 -11.36 32.54 6.29
N GLY A 49 -11.88 33.46 7.11
CA GLY A 49 -12.23 33.18 8.51
C GLY A 49 -11.07 33.32 9.51
N ILE A 50 -10.04 34.11 9.19
CA ILE A 50 -8.87 34.35 10.05
C ILE A 50 -8.67 35.86 10.32
N SER A 51 -8.27 36.23 11.54
CA SER A 51 -7.89 37.62 11.87
C SER A 51 -6.47 37.96 11.41
N GLU A 52 -6.13 39.25 11.35
CA GLU A 52 -4.79 39.71 10.95
C GLU A 52 -3.68 39.15 11.87
N GLU A 53 -3.94 39.17 13.18
CA GLU A 53 -2.98 38.70 14.18
C GLU A 53 -2.75 37.18 14.06
N GLU A 54 -3.81 36.41 13.83
CA GLU A 54 -3.73 34.96 13.61
C GLU A 54 -3.03 34.63 12.29
N PHE A 55 -3.27 35.40 11.22
CA PHE A 55 -2.60 35.24 9.93
C PHE A 55 -1.09 35.46 10.06
N GLU A 56 -0.67 36.55 10.71
CA GLU A 56 0.76 36.82 10.95
C GLU A 56 1.44 35.73 11.77
N LYS A 57 0.76 35.19 12.80
CA LYS A 57 1.30 34.06 13.59
C LYS A 57 1.41 32.78 12.74
N SER A 58 0.45 32.53 11.86
CA SER A 58 0.38 31.31 11.04
C SER A 58 1.40 31.28 9.90
N LYS A 59 1.82 32.45 9.40
CA LYS A 59 2.71 32.62 8.24
C LYS A 59 3.95 31.73 8.28
N HIS A 60 4.68 31.74 9.40
CA HIS A 60 5.96 31.04 9.56
C HIS A 60 5.92 29.87 10.54
N THR A 61 4.73 29.54 11.04
CA THR A 61 4.52 28.38 11.93
C THR A 61 3.79 27.25 11.20
N ILE A 62 2.93 27.59 10.24
CA ILE A 62 2.08 26.64 9.52
C ILE A 62 2.43 26.64 8.03
N PHE A 63 2.24 27.77 7.34
CA PHE A 63 2.32 27.80 5.88
C PHE A 63 3.75 27.68 5.33
N SER A 64 4.75 28.18 6.06
CA SER A 64 6.15 28.22 5.61
C SER A 64 7.13 27.93 6.74
N GLU A 65 8.36 27.59 6.35
CA GLU A 65 9.52 27.46 7.22
C GLU A 65 10.62 28.44 6.81
N ARG A 66 10.98 29.37 7.70
CA ARG A 66 12.00 30.40 7.44
C ARG A 66 13.35 29.83 6.97
N THR A 67 13.71 28.63 7.41
CA THR A 67 14.96 27.96 7.05
C THR A 67 15.02 27.55 5.58
N VAL A 68 13.89 27.21 4.95
CA VAL A 68 13.87 26.59 3.61
C VAL A 68 12.91 27.26 2.63
N ASP A 69 12.05 28.16 3.08
CA ASP A 69 11.01 28.80 2.27
C ASP A 69 11.19 30.32 2.17
N ILE A 70 10.71 30.85 1.06
CA ILE A 70 10.46 32.28 0.81
C ILE A 70 8.95 32.48 0.81
N VAL A 71 8.50 33.54 1.46
CA VAL A 71 7.08 33.89 1.56
C VAL A 71 6.80 35.18 0.81
N TYR A 72 5.73 35.19 0.03
CA TYR A 72 5.19 36.38 -0.61
C TYR A 72 3.72 36.57 -0.24
N GLU A 73 3.29 37.82 -0.09
CA GLU A 73 1.92 38.19 0.27
C GLU A 73 1.25 38.90 -0.89
N ASP A 74 0.01 38.51 -1.17
CA ASP A 74 -0.86 39.01 -2.25
C ASP A 74 -0.34 38.87 -3.69
N LYS A 75 0.96 39.08 -3.94
CA LYS A 75 1.60 39.04 -5.26
C LYS A 75 2.97 38.38 -5.18
N ILE A 76 3.37 37.76 -6.29
CA ILE A 76 4.70 37.18 -6.51
C ILE A 76 5.44 37.97 -7.59
N GLU A 77 6.77 37.99 -7.52
CA GLU A 77 7.60 38.56 -8.58
C GLU A 77 7.74 37.59 -9.75
N VAL A 78 7.47 38.08 -10.96
CA VAL A 78 7.51 37.34 -12.23
C VAL A 78 8.25 38.21 -13.24
N ASP A 79 9.26 37.68 -13.94
CA ASP A 79 9.91 38.40 -15.04
C ASP A 79 8.87 38.59 -16.18
N GLY A 80 8.86 39.73 -16.85
CA GLY A 80 7.95 39.98 -17.97
C GLY A 80 8.10 39.02 -19.15
N ARG A 81 9.18 38.22 -19.19
CA ARG A 81 9.40 37.14 -20.16
C ARG A 81 8.94 35.76 -19.70
N ASP A 82 8.64 35.58 -18.41
CA ASP A 82 8.17 34.31 -17.87
C ASP A 82 6.69 34.07 -18.18
N LYS A 83 6.30 32.81 -18.32
CA LYS A 83 4.90 32.40 -18.48
C LYS A 83 4.41 31.74 -17.20
N VAL A 84 3.19 32.09 -16.77
CA VAL A 84 2.63 31.65 -15.48
C VAL A 84 1.27 30.98 -15.66
N PHE A 85 1.06 29.88 -14.96
CA PHE A 85 -0.25 29.26 -14.78
C PHE A 85 -0.35 28.67 -13.37
N ALA A 86 -1.57 28.44 -12.89
CA ALA A 86 -1.80 27.83 -11.59
C ALA A 86 -2.71 26.61 -11.73
N VAL A 87 -2.53 25.62 -10.86
CA VAL A 87 -3.25 24.36 -10.87
C VAL A 87 -3.88 24.14 -9.50
N GLU A 88 -5.18 23.87 -9.47
CA GLU A 88 -5.93 23.51 -8.26
C GLU A 88 -6.74 22.24 -8.50
N TYR A 89 -7.17 21.58 -7.43
CA TYR A 89 -8.07 20.45 -7.56
C TYR A 89 -9.48 20.88 -7.99
N LEU A 90 -10.19 19.96 -8.65
CA LEU A 90 -11.61 20.14 -8.93
C LEU A 90 -12.41 20.27 -7.62
N PRO A 91 -13.48 21.09 -7.59
CA PRO A 91 -14.34 21.19 -6.41
C PRO A 91 -14.83 19.83 -5.91
N GLY A 92 -14.68 19.58 -4.62
CA GLY A 92 -15.10 18.34 -3.95
C GLY A 92 -14.03 17.25 -3.84
N GLN A 93 -12.92 17.35 -4.58
CA GLN A 93 -11.75 16.48 -4.38
C GLN A 93 -11.11 16.75 -3.02
N TYR A 94 -10.55 15.70 -2.40
CA TYR A 94 -9.87 15.85 -1.12
C TYR A 94 -8.50 16.51 -1.31
N ASP A 95 -8.37 17.74 -0.83
CA ASP A 95 -7.11 18.48 -0.75
C ASP A 95 -6.49 18.30 0.66
N GLN A 96 -5.60 17.32 0.78
CA GLN A 96 -4.88 17.03 2.02
C GLN A 96 -4.09 18.25 2.54
N ARG A 97 -3.51 19.05 1.65
CA ARG A 97 -2.71 20.22 2.01
C ARG A 97 -3.56 21.31 2.63
N ALA A 98 -4.67 21.64 1.98
CA ALA A 98 -5.62 22.61 2.50
C ALA A 98 -6.25 22.15 3.83
N ASP A 99 -6.65 20.88 3.92
CA ASP A 99 -7.23 20.32 5.15
C ASP A 99 -6.25 20.36 6.33
N SER A 100 -5.02 19.90 6.14
CA SER A 100 -3.98 19.91 7.18
C SER A 100 -3.59 21.32 7.59
N ALA A 101 -3.47 22.25 6.65
CA ALA A 101 -3.21 23.66 6.98
C ALA A 101 -4.33 24.24 7.84
N SER A 102 -5.59 23.96 7.48
CA SER A 102 -6.76 24.43 8.21
C SER A 102 -6.82 23.86 9.64
N GLN A 103 -6.54 22.56 9.81
CA GLN A 103 -6.43 21.94 11.13
C GLN A 103 -5.29 22.55 11.97
N CYS A 104 -4.14 22.84 11.36
CA CYS A 104 -3.03 23.48 12.07
C CYS A 104 -3.41 24.88 12.57
N VAL A 105 -4.10 25.67 11.74
CA VAL A 105 -4.56 27.02 12.15
C VAL A 105 -5.54 26.89 13.30
N GLN A 106 -6.51 25.98 13.21
CA GLN A 106 -7.50 25.72 14.26
C GLN A 106 -6.82 25.41 15.61
N ILE A 107 -5.73 24.63 15.62
CA ILE A 107 -4.98 24.30 16.84
C ILE A 107 -4.23 25.52 17.38
N LEU A 108 -3.61 26.30 16.49
CA LEU A 108 -2.84 27.49 16.86
C LEU A 108 -3.74 28.57 17.47
N THR A 109 -4.92 28.78 16.90
CA THR A 109 -5.87 29.83 17.29
C THR A 109 -6.87 29.39 18.35
N GLN A 110 -7.11 28.08 18.49
CA GLN A 110 -8.20 27.51 19.30
C GLN A 110 -9.58 28.08 18.93
N SER A 111 -9.74 28.49 17.67
CA SER A 111 -10.98 29.03 17.13
C SER A 111 -11.67 28.02 16.19
N GLU A 112 -12.75 28.43 15.53
CA GLU A 112 -13.38 27.62 14.50
C GLU A 112 -12.42 27.37 13.34
N LYS A 113 -12.62 26.24 12.65
CA LYS A 113 -11.76 25.83 11.55
C LYS A 113 -11.89 26.82 10.37
N PRO A 114 -10.80 27.47 9.90
CA PRO A 114 -10.88 28.41 8.78
C PRO A 114 -11.01 27.68 7.45
N THR A 115 -11.58 28.35 6.45
CA THR A 115 -11.64 27.83 5.07
C THR A 115 -10.33 28.14 4.38
N ILE A 116 -9.66 27.11 3.86
CA ILE A 116 -8.40 27.24 3.12
C ILE A 116 -8.55 26.50 1.79
N LEU A 117 -8.14 27.14 0.70
CA LEU A 117 -7.92 26.50 -0.61
C LEU A 117 -6.45 26.57 -0.97
N SER A 118 -5.93 25.53 -1.62
CA SER A 118 -4.55 25.48 -2.10
C SER A 118 -4.46 25.34 -3.62
N ALA A 119 -3.42 25.94 -4.21
CA ALA A 119 -3.09 25.80 -5.62
C ALA A 119 -1.57 25.79 -5.82
N LYS A 120 -1.09 25.14 -6.88
CA LYS A 120 0.31 25.15 -7.27
C LYS A 120 0.52 26.07 -8.47
N VAL A 121 1.34 27.11 -8.30
CA VAL A 121 1.68 28.09 -9.33
C VAL A 121 3.00 27.68 -9.98
N TYR A 122 2.98 27.62 -11.31
CA TYR A 122 4.12 27.30 -12.16
C TYR A 122 4.58 28.58 -12.84
N ILE A 123 5.82 29.00 -12.59
CA ILE A 123 6.48 30.05 -13.36
C ILE A 123 7.52 29.38 -14.25
N VAL A 124 7.36 29.56 -15.56
CA VAL A 124 8.17 28.90 -16.58
C VAL A 124 9.05 29.93 -17.28
N SER A 125 10.36 29.74 -17.20
CA SER A 125 11.37 30.65 -17.74
C SER A 125 12.10 30.05 -18.94
N GLY A 126 12.41 30.87 -19.93
CA GLY A 126 13.19 30.50 -21.12
C GLY A 126 12.54 30.93 -22.43
N ASN A 127 13.23 30.67 -23.54
CA ASN A 127 12.72 30.98 -24.88
C ASN A 127 11.75 29.91 -25.37
N ILE A 128 10.53 29.91 -24.84
CA ILE A 128 9.48 28.94 -25.16
C ILE A 128 8.33 29.57 -25.96
N SER A 129 7.92 28.88 -27.03
CA SER A 129 6.75 29.25 -27.83
C SER A 129 5.44 29.06 -27.05
N ASP A 130 4.34 29.63 -27.54
CA ASP A 130 3.02 29.43 -26.93
C ASP A 130 2.53 27.99 -27.06
N GLU A 131 2.93 27.29 -28.14
CA GLU A 131 2.63 25.87 -28.33
C GLU A 131 3.36 24.99 -27.30
N GLU A 132 4.66 25.26 -27.06
CA GLU A 132 5.44 24.55 -26.03
C GLU A 132 4.90 24.81 -24.63
N PHE A 133 4.49 26.06 -24.34
CA PHE A 133 3.83 26.38 -23.08
C PHE A 133 2.52 25.63 -22.89
N GLY A 134 1.70 25.53 -23.96
CA GLY A 134 0.49 24.70 -23.96
C GLY A 134 0.77 23.23 -23.66
N LYS A 135 1.85 22.65 -24.21
CA LYS A 135 2.28 21.27 -23.92
C LYS A 135 2.68 21.09 -22.46
N ILE A 136 3.43 22.02 -21.88
CA ILE A 136 3.80 22.00 -20.45
C ILE A 136 2.54 22.02 -19.59
N LYS A 137 1.62 22.95 -19.86
CA LYS A 137 0.37 23.09 -19.11
C LYS A 137 -0.47 21.81 -19.17
N ASN A 138 -0.66 21.23 -20.35
CA ASN A 138 -1.39 19.97 -20.52
C ASN A 138 -0.69 18.76 -19.89
N TYR A 139 0.63 18.81 -19.74
CA TYR A 139 1.38 17.77 -19.03
C TYR A 139 1.21 17.87 -17.50
N CYS A 140 1.16 19.10 -16.96
CA CYS A 140 1.01 19.36 -15.53
C CYS A 140 -0.44 19.25 -15.03
N ILE A 141 -1.44 19.61 -15.84
CA ILE A 141 -2.85 19.56 -15.46
C ILE A 141 -3.45 18.23 -15.90
N ASN A 142 -3.96 17.46 -14.94
CA ASN A 142 -4.82 16.32 -15.25
C ASN A 142 -6.28 16.74 -15.11
N ASN A 143 -6.96 16.96 -16.24
CA ASN A 143 -8.34 17.44 -16.28
C ASN A 143 -9.36 16.55 -15.53
N VAL A 144 -8.95 15.34 -15.13
CA VAL A 144 -9.76 14.40 -14.35
C VAL A 144 -9.86 14.83 -12.89
N ASP A 145 -8.78 15.35 -12.30
CA ASP A 145 -8.72 15.68 -10.86
C ASP A 145 -8.41 17.15 -10.57
N SER A 146 -7.86 17.85 -11.56
CA SER A 146 -7.34 19.21 -11.42
C SER A 146 -7.77 20.09 -12.58
N ARG A 147 -7.79 21.39 -12.33
CA ARG A 147 -8.08 22.43 -13.32
C ARG A 147 -7.08 23.56 -13.18
N GLU A 148 -7.05 24.42 -14.20
CA GLU A 148 -6.36 25.69 -14.07
C GLU A 148 -7.07 26.57 -13.03
N ALA A 149 -6.30 27.05 -12.05
CA ALA A 149 -6.76 27.97 -11.04
C ALA A 149 -6.67 29.42 -11.55
N SER A 150 -7.65 30.26 -11.21
CA SER A 150 -7.55 31.69 -11.49
C SER A 150 -6.36 32.29 -10.75
N LEU A 151 -5.57 33.14 -11.41
CA LEU A 151 -4.52 33.92 -10.76
C LEU A 151 -5.10 35.12 -9.99
N GLU A 152 -6.34 35.52 -10.27
CA GLU A 152 -7.02 36.58 -9.54
C GLU A 152 -7.32 36.16 -8.11
N LYS A 153 -7.40 37.14 -7.21
CA LYS A 153 -7.69 36.90 -5.80
C LYS A 153 -9.21 36.86 -5.62
N PRO A 154 -9.78 35.75 -5.12
CA PRO A 154 -11.23 35.67 -4.92
C PRO A 154 -11.67 36.62 -3.80
N GLU A 155 -12.90 37.11 -3.89
CA GLU A 155 -13.50 37.95 -2.84
C GLU A 155 -13.97 37.13 -1.63
N THR A 156 -14.42 35.90 -1.86
CA THR A 156 -14.82 34.92 -0.85
C THR A 156 -14.47 33.50 -1.31
N LEU A 157 -14.28 32.59 -0.35
CA LEU A 157 -14.10 31.15 -0.57
C LEU A 157 -15.38 30.36 -0.29
N GLU A 158 -16.45 31.02 0.16
CA GLU A 158 -17.76 30.38 0.31
C GLU A 158 -18.26 29.91 -1.06
N MET A 159 -18.64 28.62 -1.12
CA MET A 159 -19.28 28.07 -2.30
C MET A 159 -20.77 28.42 -2.29
N GLU A 160 -21.30 28.92 -3.40
CA GLU A 160 -22.76 29.00 -3.58
C GLU A 160 -23.35 27.59 -3.61
N VAL A 161 -24.12 27.24 -2.56
CA VAL A 161 -24.78 25.94 -2.46
C VAL A 161 -26.21 26.06 -2.98
N ALA A 162 -26.50 25.42 -4.12
CA ALA A 162 -27.86 25.18 -4.53
C ALA A 162 -28.49 24.11 -3.61
N VAL A 163 -29.63 24.42 -3.00
CA VAL A 163 -30.40 23.41 -2.25
C VAL A 163 -30.95 22.41 -3.28
N PRO A 164 -30.62 21.11 -3.19
CA PRO A 164 -31.08 20.16 -4.19
C PRO A 164 -32.58 19.94 -4.09
N ASP A 165 -33.22 19.83 -5.26
CA ASP A 165 -34.64 19.53 -5.43
C ASP A 165 -34.99 18.12 -4.87
N SER A 166 -36.28 17.81 -4.80
CA SER A 166 -36.73 16.46 -4.49
C SER A 166 -36.30 15.47 -5.58
N VAL A 167 -36.03 14.22 -5.19
CA VAL A 167 -35.72 13.13 -6.13
C VAL A 167 -36.87 12.93 -7.12
N GLU A 168 -36.54 12.81 -8.40
CA GLU A 168 -37.49 12.55 -9.51
C GLU A 168 -38.21 11.20 -9.34
N VAL A 169 -39.54 11.22 -9.42
CA VAL A 169 -40.37 10.03 -9.67
C VAL A 169 -40.51 9.88 -11.17
N LEU A 170 -40.21 8.69 -11.70
CA LEU A 170 -40.16 8.42 -13.13
C LEU A 170 -41.58 8.18 -13.68
N ASP A 171 -42.36 9.24 -13.84
CA ASP A 171 -43.74 9.16 -14.31
C ASP A 171 -43.84 8.52 -15.70
N GLY A 172 -44.74 7.53 -15.81
CA GLY A 172 -44.96 6.75 -17.04
C GLY A 172 -43.96 5.62 -17.26
N PHE A 173 -43.01 5.37 -16.35
CA PHE A 173 -42.04 4.28 -16.46
C PHE A 173 -42.70 2.91 -16.66
N ILE A 174 -43.74 2.58 -15.88
CA ILE A 174 -44.46 1.30 -15.97
C ILE A 174 -45.30 1.14 -17.25
N GLU A 175 -45.43 2.22 -18.04
CA GLU A 175 -46.17 2.28 -19.30
C GLU A 175 -45.25 2.37 -20.53
N MET A 176 -43.94 2.50 -20.34
CA MET A 176 -42.97 2.58 -21.45
C MET A 176 -43.06 1.33 -22.33
N ASN A 177 -43.05 1.56 -23.65
CA ASN A 177 -42.90 0.49 -24.63
C ASN A 177 -41.41 0.14 -24.82
N ASP A 178 -41.15 -0.93 -25.55
CA ASP A 178 -39.78 -1.45 -25.78
C ASP A 178 -38.80 -0.42 -26.34
N GLU A 179 -39.24 0.44 -27.27
CA GLU A 179 -38.40 1.50 -27.84
C GLU A 179 -38.02 2.53 -26.78
N LYS A 180 -38.98 3.00 -25.98
CA LYS A 180 -38.74 3.97 -24.90
C LYS A 180 -37.84 3.41 -23.81
N VAL A 181 -37.98 2.12 -23.46
CA VAL A 181 -37.09 1.46 -22.48
C VAL A 181 -35.65 1.47 -22.99
N LYS A 182 -35.43 1.18 -24.27
CA LYS A 182 -34.09 1.21 -24.87
C LYS A 182 -33.49 2.62 -24.85
N THR A 183 -34.27 3.62 -25.27
CA THR A 183 -33.84 5.03 -25.23
C THR A 183 -33.53 5.48 -23.80
N PHE A 184 -34.31 5.04 -22.80
CA PHE A 184 -34.08 5.40 -21.40
C PHE A 184 -32.74 4.88 -20.86
N VAL A 185 -32.35 3.65 -21.19
CA VAL A 185 -31.03 3.09 -20.82
C VAL A 185 -29.89 3.95 -21.38
N GLU A 186 -30.00 4.33 -22.65
CA GLU A 186 -29.00 5.15 -23.34
C GLU A 186 -28.94 6.58 -22.78
N GLU A 187 -30.08 7.24 -22.59
CA GLU A 187 -30.18 8.63 -22.08
C GLU A 187 -29.71 8.76 -20.63
N LYS A 188 -30.05 7.80 -19.76
CA LYS A 188 -29.65 7.82 -18.35
C LYS A 188 -28.30 7.15 -18.10
N GLY A 189 -27.68 6.57 -19.14
CA GLY A 189 -26.34 5.99 -19.09
C GLY A 189 -26.20 4.80 -18.13
N LEU A 190 -27.24 3.98 -17.98
CA LEU A 190 -27.26 2.82 -17.07
C LEU A 190 -26.31 1.72 -17.55
N ALA A 191 -25.76 0.93 -16.62
CA ALA A 191 -24.92 -0.23 -16.94
C ALA A 191 -25.73 -1.53 -17.17
N MET A 192 -26.93 -1.62 -16.60
CA MET A 192 -27.81 -2.79 -16.75
C MET A 192 -28.29 -3.01 -18.19
N SER A 193 -28.69 -4.25 -18.50
CA SER A 193 -29.23 -4.58 -19.82
C SER A 193 -30.66 -4.06 -20.01
N VAL A 194 -31.13 -3.99 -21.27
CA VAL A 194 -32.53 -3.65 -21.57
C VAL A 194 -33.47 -4.70 -20.96
N GLU A 195 -33.04 -5.96 -20.94
CA GLU A 195 -33.76 -7.07 -20.32
C GLU A 195 -33.89 -6.88 -18.80
N ASP A 196 -32.84 -6.42 -18.12
CA ASP A 196 -32.87 -6.10 -16.68
C ASP A 196 -33.83 -4.93 -16.41
N LEU A 197 -33.77 -3.87 -17.21
CA LEU A 197 -34.66 -2.72 -17.03
C LEU A 197 -36.13 -3.09 -17.27
N LYS A 198 -36.42 -3.96 -18.25
CA LYS A 198 -37.77 -4.54 -18.45
C LYS A 198 -38.21 -5.38 -17.26
N PHE A 199 -37.30 -6.13 -16.66
CA PHE A 199 -37.59 -6.91 -15.47
C PHE A 199 -37.92 -6.00 -14.26
N CYS A 200 -37.19 -4.90 -14.08
CA CYS A 200 -37.53 -3.83 -13.13
C CYS A 200 -38.90 -3.22 -13.43
N GLN A 201 -39.16 -2.86 -14.68
CA GLN A 201 -40.44 -2.30 -15.11
C GLN A 201 -41.60 -3.22 -14.73
N LYS A 202 -41.46 -4.53 -14.98
CA LYS A 202 -42.46 -5.53 -14.61
C LYS A 202 -42.67 -5.59 -13.10
N TYR A 203 -41.61 -5.58 -12.29
CA TYR A 203 -41.72 -5.55 -10.84
C TYR A 203 -42.48 -4.32 -10.32
N PHE A 204 -42.11 -3.13 -10.79
CA PHE A 204 -42.78 -1.90 -10.38
C PHE A 204 -44.24 -1.82 -10.85
N LYS A 205 -44.54 -2.39 -12.02
CA LYS A 205 -45.88 -2.45 -12.59
C LYS A 205 -46.79 -3.46 -11.88
N ASP A 206 -46.33 -4.70 -11.75
CA ASP A 206 -47.17 -5.83 -11.35
C ASP A 206 -47.18 -6.04 -9.82
N THR A 207 -46.03 -5.78 -9.16
CA THR A 207 -45.84 -6.04 -7.72
C THR A 207 -46.03 -4.77 -6.90
N GLU A 208 -45.20 -3.74 -7.10
CA GLU A 208 -45.25 -2.50 -6.30
C GLU A 208 -46.40 -1.57 -6.71
N LYS A 209 -46.90 -1.72 -7.95
CA LYS A 209 -48.03 -0.97 -8.53
C LYS A 209 -47.85 0.55 -8.47
N ARG A 210 -46.62 1.01 -8.71
CA ARG A 210 -46.24 2.43 -8.73
C ARG A 210 -45.06 2.67 -9.67
N ASN A 211 -44.84 3.92 -10.05
CA ASN A 211 -43.59 4.30 -10.70
C ASN A 211 -42.43 4.31 -9.68
N PRO A 212 -41.22 3.92 -10.09
CA PRO A 212 -40.02 4.04 -9.26
C PRO A 212 -39.49 5.47 -9.20
N THR A 213 -38.67 5.76 -8.20
CA THR A 213 -37.80 6.95 -8.23
C THR A 213 -36.57 6.70 -9.11
N ILE A 214 -35.91 7.77 -9.55
CA ILE A 214 -34.60 7.63 -10.21
C ILE A 214 -33.55 6.99 -9.29
N THR A 215 -33.64 7.24 -7.97
CA THR A 215 -32.74 6.62 -6.98
C THR A 215 -32.90 5.11 -6.96
N GLU A 216 -34.13 4.59 -7.00
CA GLU A 216 -34.37 3.14 -7.02
C GLU A 216 -33.75 2.48 -8.25
N ILE A 217 -33.91 3.09 -9.43
CA ILE A 217 -33.28 2.58 -10.65
C ILE A 217 -31.75 2.61 -10.55
N LYS A 218 -31.14 3.68 -10.02
CA LYS A 218 -29.68 3.76 -9.83
C LYS A 218 -29.15 2.78 -8.77
N VAL A 219 -29.89 2.57 -7.68
CA VAL A 219 -29.55 1.56 -6.67
C VAL A 219 -29.58 0.18 -7.30
N ILE A 220 -30.59 -0.16 -8.09
CA ILE A 220 -30.66 -1.44 -8.82
C ILE A 220 -29.51 -1.56 -9.83
N ASP A 221 -29.22 -0.50 -10.60
CA ASP A 221 -28.12 -0.48 -11.58
C ASP A 221 -26.77 -0.77 -10.93
N THR A 222 -26.59 -0.26 -9.72
CA THR A 222 -25.37 -0.46 -8.94
C THR A 222 -25.32 -1.87 -8.34
N TYR A 223 -26.39 -2.31 -7.68
CA TYR A 223 -26.50 -3.66 -7.09
C TYR A 223 -26.32 -4.78 -8.12
N TRP A 224 -26.85 -4.61 -9.34
CA TRP A 224 -26.78 -5.62 -10.41
C TRP A 224 -25.62 -5.41 -11.37
N SER A 225 -24.77 -4.40 -11.13
CA SER A 225 -23.56 -4.16 -11.91
C SER A 225 -22.62 -5.36 -11.89
N ASP A 226 -21.81 -5.51 -12.94
CA ASP A 226 -20.82 -6.58 -13.03
C ASP A 226 -19.82 -6.55 -11.86
N HIS A 227 -19.47 -5.33 -11.41
CA HIS A 227 -18.54 -5.12 -10.30
C HIS A 227 -19.06 -5.63 -8.94
N CYS A 228 -20.37 -5.51 -8.68
CA CYS A 228 -20.95 -5.94 -7.39
C CYS A 228 -21.40 -7.40 -7.42
N ARG A 229 -21.89 -7.88 -8.58
CA ARG A 229 -22.48 -9.23 -8.69
C ARG A 229 -21.57 -10.26 -9.33
N HIS A 230 -20.52 -9.85 -10.03
CA HIS A 230 -19.77 -10.72 -10.92
C HIS A 230 -20.69 -11.34 -11.99
N THR A 231 -21.58 -10.54 -12.58
CA THR A 231 -22.58 -10.98 -13.57
C THR A 231 -21.95 -11.78 -14.72
N THR A 232 -20.76 -11.39 -15.17
CA THR A 232 -19.95 -12.12 -16.14
C THR A 232 -19.58 -13.51 -15.63
N PHE A 233 -19.08 -13.62 -14.40
CA PHE A 233 -18.75 -14.92 -13.80
C PHE A 233 -19.98 -15.78 -13.49
N MET A 234 -21.15 -15.16 -13.29
CA MET A 234 -22.42 -15.82 -13.03
C MET A 234 -23.22 -16.16 -14.31
N THR A 235 -22.73 -15.75 -15.49
CA THR A 235 -23.35 -16.05 -16.78
C THR A 235 -23.32 -17.55 -17.05
N GLU A 236 -24.46 -18.10 -17.49
CA GLU A 236 -24.62 -19.53 -17.77
C GLU A 236 -23.91 -19.91 -19.07
N LEU A 237 -22.99 -20.88 -18.99
CA LEU A 237 -22.29 -21.45 -20.13
C LEU A 237 -23.12 -22.59 -20.71
N THR A 238 -23.85 -22.33 -21.80
CA THR A 238 -24.80 -23.29 -22.37
C THR A 238 -24.13 -24.37 -23.22
N LYS A 239 -22.95 -24.07 -23.76
CA LYS A 239 -22.15 -24.98 -24.57
C LYS A 239 -20.67 -24.65 -24.40
N VAL A 240 -19.85 -25.68 -24.24
CA VAL A 240 -18.39 -25.57 -24.18
C VAL A 240 -17.81 -26.41 -25.30
N ASP A 241 -17.18 -25.75 -26.26
CA ASP A 241 -16.43 -26.35 -27.36
C ASP A 241 -14.94 -26.19 -27.10
N ILE A 242 -14.18 -27.29 -27.13
CA ILE A 242 -12.73 -27.28 -26.93
C ILE A 242 -12.10 -27.90 -28.16
N GLU A 243 -11.27 -27.15 -28.87
CA GLU A 243 -10.60 -27.60 -30.09
C GLU A 243 -9.85 -28.93 -29.86
N GLU A 244 -9.95 -29.87 -30.80
CA GLU A 244 -9.21 -31.16 -30.75
C GLU A 244 -7.76 -30.96 -31.18
N ALA A 245 -6.83 -30.97 -30.22
CA ALA A 245 -5.39 -30.89 -30.43
C ALA A 245 -4.64 -31.58 -29.28
N HIS A 246 -3.32 -31.81 -29.45
CA HIS A 246 -2.47 -32.44 -28.44
C HIS A 246 -2.51 -31.68 -27.10
N LEU A 247 -2.24 -30.37 -27.14
CA LEU A 247 -2.15 -29.52 -25.94
C LEU A 247 -3.51 -29.14 -25.31
N THR A 248 -4.64 -29.47 -25.95
CA THR A 248 -5.98 -29.22 -25.37
C THR A 248 -6.58 -30.45 -24.70
N LYS A 249 -5.97 -31.63 -24.87
CA LYS A 249 -6.40 -32.86 -24.22
C LYS A 249 -6.49 -32.73 -22.69
N PRO A 250 -5.49 -32.17 -21.97
CA PRO A 250 -5.60 -31.96 -20.52
C PRO A 250 -6.80 -31.08 -20.14
N ILE A 251 -7.10 -30.03 -20.93
CA ILE A 251 -8.23 -29.14 -20.67
C ILE A 251 -9.56 -29.92 -20.74
N LYS A 252 -9.70 -30.81 -21.72
CA LYS A 252 -10.90 -31.66 -21.88
C LYS A 252 -11.08 -32.62 -20.72
N ASP A 253 -10.01 -33.25 -20.28
CA ASP A 253 -10.06 -34.21 -19.20
C ASP A 253 -10.38 -33.51 -17.86
N VAL A 254 -9.78 -32.35 -17.60
CA VAL A 254 -10.12 -31.52 -16.44
C VAL A 254 -11.57 -31.04 -16.49
N TYR A 255 -12.10 -30.69 -17.67
CA TYR A 255 -13.50 -30.30 -17.79
C TYR A 255 -14.47 -31.46 -17.52
N LYS A 256 -14.15 -32.68 -17.96
CA LYS A 256 -14.94 -33.89 -17.61
C LYS A 256 -14.90 -34.14 -16.10
N ASP A 257 -13.73 -34.04 -15.49
CA ASP A 257 -13.57 -34.18 -14.05
C ASP A 257 -14.39 -33.14 -13.28
N TYR A 258 -14.33 -31.88 -13.70
CA TYR A 258 -15.13 -30.80 -13.15
C TYR A 258 -16.63 -31.15 -13.16
N LEU A 259 -17.15 -31.64 -14.28
CA LEU A 259 -18.56 -32.07 -14.38
C LEU A 259 -18.88 -33.26 -13.46
N SER A 260 -17.94 -34.19 -13.27
CA SER A 260 -18.11 -35.30 -12.32
C SER A 260 -18.16 -34.78 -10.88
N VAL A 261 -17.20 -33.95 -10.48
CA VAL A 261 -17.12 -33.35 -9.14
C VAL A 261 -18.37 -32.52 -8.85
N ARG A 262 -18.89 -31.76 -9.84
CA ARG A 262 -20.17 -31.06 -9.71
C ARG A 262 -21.32 -32.00 -9.37
N LYS A 263 -21.41 -33.12 -10.09
CA LYS A 263 -22.47 -34.11 -9.87
C LYS A 263 -22.38 -34.70 -8.46
N ASP A 264 -21.16 -34.97 -7.99
CA ASP A 264 -20.92 -35.53 -6.66
C ASP A 264 -21.25 -34.51 -5.55
N LEU A 265 -20.84 -33.24 -5.70
CA LEU A 265 -21.06 -32.19 -4.71
C LEU A 265 -22.50 -31.63 -4.68
N TYR A 266 -23.16 -31.54 -5.83
CA TYR A 266 -24.47 -30.88 -5.94
C TYR A 266 -25.65 -31.86 -6.07
N GLY A 267 -25.40 -33.12 -6.43
CA GLY A 267 -26.45 -34.11 -6.69
C GLY A 267 -27.41 -33.63 -7.79
N ASP A 268 -28.71 -33.73 -7.53
CA ASP A 268 -29.78 -33.33 -8.47
C ASP A 268 -30.11 -31.82 -8.44
N LYS A 269 -29.33 -30.99 -7.72
CA LYS A 269 -29.58 -29.55 -7.67
C LYS A 269 -29.29 -28.91 -9.04
N ASP A 270 -30.29 -28.27 -9.62
CA ASP A 270 -30.18 -27.53 -10.88
C ASP A 270 -29.39 -26.23 -10.69
N LYS A 271 -28.06 -26.33 -10.72
CA LYS A 271 -27.13 -25.20 -10.76
C LYS A 271 -26.56 -25.04 -12.16
N PRO A 272 -26.51 -23.81 -12.72
CA PRO A 272 -25.86 -23.59 -14.01
C PRO A 272 -24.34 -23.83 -13.93
N VAL A 273 -23.74 -24.13 -15.08
CA VAL A 273 -22.28 -24.08 -15.26
C VAL A 273 -21.92 -22.63 -15.56
N CYS A 274 -21.02 -22.05 -14.78
CA CYS A 274 -20.57 -20.66 -14.91
C CYS A 274 -19.12 -20.53 -14.41
N LEU A 275 -18.42 -19.43 -14.74
CA LEU A 275 -17.03 -19.21 -14.32
C LEU A 275 -16.91 -19.15 -12.78
N MET A 276 -17.88 -18.54 -12.09
CA MET A 276 -17.93 -18.51 -10.63
C MET A 276 -17.96 -19.92 -10.04
N ASP A 277 -18.75 -20.82 -10.62
CA ASP A 277 -18.79 -22.19 -10.13
C ASP A 277 -17.44 -22.89 -10.30
N ILE A 278 -16.80 -22.73 -11.45
CA ILE A 278 -15.46 -23.27 -11.69
C ILE A 278 -14.45 -22.72 -10.67
N ALA A 279 -14.49 -21.41 -10.39
CA ALA A 279 -13.56 -20.76 -9.48
C ALA A 279 -13.64 -21.34 -8.05
N VAL A 280 -14.85 -21.69 -7.58
CA VAL A 280 -15.05 -22.15 -6.19
C VAL A 280 -15.09 -23.68 -6.01
N ILE A 281 -15.18 -24.45 -7.10
CA ILE A 281 -15.42 -25.90 -6.99
C ILE A 281 -14.24 -26.65 -6.40
N GLY A 282 -13.00 -26.24 -6.71
CA GLY A 282 -11.79 -26.86 -6.17
C GLY A 282 -11.74 -26.75 -4.64
N MET A 283 -12.07 -25.58 -4.10
CA MET A 283 -12.20 -25.39 -2.65
C MET A 283 -13.28 -26.29 -2.05
N LYS A 284 -14.46 -26.38 -2.69
CA LYS A 284 -15.55 -27.23 -2.19
C LYS A 284 -15.17 -28.71 -2.17
N GLU A 285 -14.51 -29.21 -3.22
CA GLU A 285 -14.01 -30.59 -3.31
C GLU A 285 -12.95 -30.86 -2.23
N LEU A 286 -11.93 -30.00 -2.12
CA LEU A 286 -10.86 -30.16 -1.13
C LEU A 286 -11.41 -30.08 0.31
N ARG A 287 -12.44 -29.27 0.55
CA ARG A 287 -13.14 -29.22 1.85
C ARG A 287 -13.87 -30.52 2.15
N GLU A 288 -14.65 -31.04 1.21
CA GLU A 288 -15.38 -32.31 1.39
C GLU A 288 -14.41 -33.47 1.67
N ASN A 289 -13.21 -33.40 1.09
CA ASN A 289 -12.11 -34.35 1.33
C ASN A 289 -11.33 -34.11 2.64
N GLY A 290 -11.72 -33.14 3.48
CA GLY A 290 -11.11 -32.88 4.78
C GLY A 290 -9.75 -32.18 4.74
N LEU A 291 -9.43 -31.42 3.67
CA LEU A 291 -8.15 -30.72 3.52
C LEU A 291 -8.18 -29.24 3.94
N LEU A 292 -9.34 -28.75 4.42
CA LEU A 292 -9.60 -27.34 4.76
C LEU A 292 -10.25 -27.17 6.15
N ASP A 293 -9.80 -27.96 7.14
CA ASP A 293 -10.29 -27.88 8.53
C ASP A 293 -10.01 -26.53 9.21
N ASP A 294 -9.09 -25.76 8.67
CA ASP A 294 -8.69 -24.43 9.12
C ASP A 294 -9.56 -23.30 8.54
N LEU A 295 -10.50 -23.57 7.63
CA LEU A 295 -11.35 -22.53 7.03
C LEU A 295 -12.33 -21.92 8.05
N ASP A 296 -12.35 -20.60 8.16
CA ASP A 296 -13.38 -19.86 8.92
C ASP A 296 -14.71 -19.92 8.16
N GLN A 297 -15.77 -20.39 8.82
CA GLN A 297 -17.09 -20.57 8.20
C GLN A 297 -18.07 -19.56 8.79
N SER A 298 -18.50 -18.61 7.96
CA SER A 298 -19.36 -17.50 8.33
C SER A 298 -20.13 -16.99 7.11
N GLU A 299 -21.32 -16.42 7.33
CA GLU A 299 -22.08 -15.66 6.33
C GLU A 299 -21.48 -14.25 6.07
N GLU A 300 -20.45 -13.90 6.83
CA GLU A 300 -19.75 -12.62 6.79
C GLU A 300 -18.26 -12.85 6.48
N ILE A 301 -17.92 -13.05 5.21
CA ILE A 301 -16.53 -13.27 4.78
C ILE A 301 -16.23 -12.37 3.57
N ASN A 302 -15.66 -11.19 3.81
CA ASN A 302 -15.22 -10.27 2.76
C ASN A 302 -13.77 -10.53 2.31
N ALA A 303 -13.00 -11.23 3.16
CA ALA A 303 -11.61 -11.63 2.91
C ALA A 303 -11.42 -13.12 3.22
N CYS A 304 -10.47 -13.77 2.55
CA CYS A 304 -10.07 -15.14 2.87
C CYS A 304 -9.74 -15.24 4.35
N SER A 305 -10.26 -16.22 5.07
CA SER A 305 -10.09 -16.31 6.53
C SER A 305 -9.81 -17.74 6.96
N ILE A 306 -8.72 -17.93 7.72
CA ILE A 306 -8.33 -19.21 8.30
C ILE A 306 -8.05 -19.11 9.81
N VAL A 307 -8.36 -20.18 10.53
CA VAL A 307 -8.14 -20.36 11.96
C VAL A 307 -6.79 -21.04 12.20
N VAL A 308 -5.92 -20.41 13.00
CA VAL A 308 -4.56 -20.89 13.26
C VAL A 308 -4.22 -20.95 14.75
N ASP A 309 -3.35 -21.88 15.12
CA ASP A 309 -2.79 -22.01 16.47
C ASP A 309 -1.51 -21.19 16.62
N ALA A 310 -1.69 -19.90 16.92
CA ALA A 310 -0.60 -18.97 17.12
C ALA A 310 0.16 -19.26 18.43
N ASP A 311 1.49 -19.23 18.38
CA ASP A 311 2.36 -19.29 19.55
C ASP A 311 2.62 -17.87 20.07
N ILE A 312 2.01 -17.54 21.20
CA ILE A 312 2.11 -16.25 21.87
C ILE A 312 2.74 -16.47 23.24
N ASP A 313 3.95 -15.94 23.46
CA ASP A 313 4.77 -16.18 24.67
C ASP A 313 4.88 -17.67 25.08
N GLY A 314 4.96 -18.59 24.11
CA GLY A 314 5.05 -20.04 24.35
C GLY A 314 3.69 -20.74 24.55
N LYS A 315 2.56 -20.02 24.46
CA LYS A 315 1.21 -20.57 24.62
C LYS A 315 0.47 -20.57 23.29
N LYS A 316 -0.27 -21.65 23.02
CA LYS A 316 -1.15 -21.74 21.85
C LYS A 316 -2.46 -20.99 22.08
N GLU A 317 -2.73 -20.01 21.23
CA GLU A 317 -3.97 -19.24 21.18
C GLU A 317 -4.58 -19.36 19.76
N LYS A 318 -5.91 -19.42 19.66
CA LYS A 318 -6.61 -19.44 18.37
C LYS A 318 -6.73 -18.03 17.79
N TRP A 319 -6.26 -17.87 16.56
CA TRP A 319 -6.27 -16.62 15.81
C TRP A 319 -6.90 -16.81 14.44
N LEU A 320 -7.46 -15.74 13.90
CA LEU A 320 -7.82 -15.62 12.50
C LEU A 320 -6.67 -14.96 11.76
N VAL A 321 -6.27 -15.56 10.65
CA VAL A 321 -5.40 -14.93 9.64
C VAL A 321 -6.25 -14.71 8.41
N MET A 322 -6.33 -13.46 7.98
CA MET A 322 -7.14 -13.04 6.85
C MET A 322 -6.26 -12.48 5.74
N PHE A 323 -6.62 -12.71 4.49
CA PHE A 323 -5.92 -12.14 3.35
C PHE A 323 -6.85 -11.88 2.18
N LYS A 324 -6.50 -10.90 1.37
CA LYS A 324 -7.32 -10.45 0.24
C LYS A 324 -6.42 -9.84 -0.83
N ASN A 325 -6.76 -10.07 -2.09
CA ASN A 325 -6.29 -9.28 -3.23
C ASN A 325 -7.45 -8.47 -3.80
N GLU A 326 -7.15 -7.25 -4.26
CA GLU A 326 -8.08 -6.32 -4.88
C GLU A 326 -7.40 -5.68 -6.10
N THR A 327 -8.19 -5.12 -7.02
CA THR A 327 -7.67 -4.46 -8.22
C THR A 327 -8.36 -3.15 -8.53
N HIS A 328 -7.63 -2.19 -9.06
CA HIS A 328 -8.13 -0.85 -9.41
C HIS A 328 -7.59 -0.41 -10.79
N ASN A 329 -7.67 -1.30 -11.77
CA ASN A 329 -7.10 -1.11 -13.11
C ASN A 329 -7.66 0.14 -13.82
N HIS A 330 -8.99 0.32 -13.81
CA HIS A 330 -9.65 1.42 -14.52
C HIS A 330 -9.33 2.79 -13.91
N PRO A 331 -9.54 3.03 -12.60
CA PRO A 331 -9.17 4.30 -11.97
C PRO A 331 -7.70 4.66 -12.20
N THR A 332 -6.80 3.68 -12.06
CA THR A 332 -5.35 3.91 -12.15
C THR A 332 -4.87 4.21 -13.58
N GLU A 333 -5.63 3.82 -14.61
CA GLU A 333 -5.30 4.19 -15.99
C GLU A 333 -5.58 5.68 -16.27
N ILE A 334 -6.62 6.24 -15.63
CA ILE A 334 -7.10 7.60 -15.86
C ILE A 334 -6.43 8.60 -14.90
N GLU A 335 -6.45 8.29 -13.60
CA GLU A 335 -5.81 9.08 -12.54
C GLU A 335 -4.97 8.11 -11.69
N PRO A 336 -3.69 7.92 -12.06
CA PRO A 336 -2.88 6.86 -11.47
C PRO A 336 -2.64 7.00 -9.97
N PHE A 337 -2.58 8.21 -9.42
CA PHE A 337 -2.26 8.39 -8.00
C PHE A 337 -3.42 7.92 -7.11
N GLY A 338 -4.60 8.50 -7.31
CA GLY A 338 -5.83 8.19 -6.56
C GLY A 338 -6.30 6.78 -6.82
N GLY A 339 -6.22 6.29 -8.07
CA GLY A 339 -6.56 4.91 -8.41
C GLY A 339 -5.74 3.88 -7.64
N ALA A 340 -4.42 4.06 -7.57
CA ALA A 340 -3.54 3.13 -6.85
C ALA A 340 -3.63 3.30 -5.32
N ALA A 341 -3.82 4.51 -4.81
CA ALA A 341 -4.02 4.76 -3.38
C ALA A 341 -5.29 4.07 -2.85
N THR A 342 -6.40 4.21 -3.59
CA THR A 342 -7.70 3.61 -3.22
C THR A 342 -7.73 2.10 -3.43
N CYS A 343 -6.90 1.55 -4.33
CA CYS A 343 -6.66 0.10 -4.43
C CYS A 343 -6.24 -0.48 -3.08
N LEU A 344 -5.23 0.13 -2.43
CA LEU A 344 -4.77 -0.32 -1.12
C LEU A 344 -5.82 -0.06 -0.03
N GLY A 345 -6.43 1.13 0.00
CA GLY A 345 -7.45 1.46 1.00
C GLY A 345 -8.62 0.47 1.00
N GLY A 346 -9.17 0.16 -0.18
CA GLY A 346 -10.22 -0.86 -0.32
C GLY A 346 -9.76 -2.23 0.18
N ALA A 347 -8.58 -2.68 -0.26
CA ALA A 347 -8.01 -3.96 0.17
C ALA A 347 -7.80 -4.06 1.69
N ILE A 348 -7.47 -2.96 2.38
CA ILE A 348 -7.32 -2.92 3.85
C ILE A 348 -8.67 -3.06 4.55
N ARG A 349 -9.71 -2.39 4.05
CA ARG A 349 -11.04 -2.38 4.67
C ARG A 349 -11.72 -3.76 4.61
N ASP A 350 -11.42 -4.56 3.59
CA ASP A 350 -11.94 -5.91 3.43
C ASP A 350 -11.61 -6.83 4.64
N PRO A 351 -10.34 -7.12 5.01
CA PRO A 351 -10.05 -7.85 6.25
C PRO A 351 -10.44 -7.10 7.52
N LEU A 352 -10.46 -5.76 7.49
CA LEU A 352 -10.86 -4.95 8.63
C LEU A 352 -12.33 -5.15 8.98
N SER A 353 -13.20 -5.42 7.98
CA SER A 353 -14.59 -5.85 8.22
C SER A 353 -14.63 -7.10 9.12
N GLY A 354 -13.66 -8.00 9.01
CA GLY A 354 -13.44 -9.14 9.91
C GLY A 354 -12.81 -8.81 11.27
N ARG A 355 -12.79 -7.53 11.68
CA ARG A 355 -12.19 -7.00 12.93
C ARG A 355 -10.69 -7.28 13.03
N SER A 356 -10.03 -7.54 11.90
CA SER A 356 -8.59 -7.80 11.87
C SER A 356 -7.77 -6.51 11.88
N TYR A 357 -6.52 -6.61 12.32
CA TYR A 357 -5.53 -5.56 12.11
C TYR A 357 -4.68 -5.93 10.90
N VAL A 358 -4.70 -5.10 9.86
CA VAL A 358 -3.93 -5.31 8.63
C VAL A 358 -2.49 -4.88 8.86
N TYR A 359 -1.54 -5.80 8.73
CA TYR A 359 -0.14 -5.57 9.12
C TYR A 359 0.86 -5.79 7.99
N GLN A 360 0.43 -6.36 6.86
CA GLN A 360 1.29 -6.58 5.70
C GLN A 360 0.57 -6.26 4.40
N ALA A 361 1.31 -5.71 3.43
CA ALA A 361 0.85 -5.48 2.06
C ALA A 361 1.85 -5.98 1.02
N MET A 362 1.31 -6.35 -0.14
CA MET A 362 2.00 -6.70 -1.37
C MET A 362 1.39 -5.91 -2.52
N ARG A 363 2.22 -5.42 -3.44
CA ARG A 363 1.78 -4.75 -4.66
C ARG A 363 2.32 -5.47 -5.89
N VAL A 364 1.44 -5.98 -6.74
CA VAL A 364 1.82 -6.68 -7.99
C VAL A 364 1.14 -5.98 -9.16
N THR A 365 1.92 -5.40 -10.06
CA THR A 365 1.39 -4.56 -11.15
C THR A 365 1.87 -5.01 -12.52
N GLY A 366 1.16 -4.58 -13.56
CA GLY A 366 1.49 -4.85 -14.95
C GLY A 366 1.54 -3.55 -15.75
N SER A 367 2.62 -3.37 -16.51
CA SER A 367 2.89 -2.18 -17.31
C SER A 367 3.51 -2.55 -18.65
N ALA A 368 3.35 -1.69 -19.66
CA ALA A 368 4.23 -1.74 -20.83
C ALA A 368 5.59 -1.10 -20.49
N ASP A 369 6.55 -1.08 -21.42
CA ASP A 369 7.88 -0.52 -21.16
C ASP A 369 7.80 0.97 -20.73
N PRO A 370 8.14 1.31 -19.47
CA PRO A 370 8.07 2.67 -18.95
C PRO A 370 9.18 3.58 -19.52
N ARG A 371 10.13 3.02 -20.27
CA ARG A 371 11.22 3.74 -20.95
C ARG A 371 10.81 4.24 -22.34
N THR A 372 9.62 3.87 -22.80
CA THR A 372 9.05 4.33 -24.08
C THR A 372 8.99 5.86 -24.13
N ALA A 373 9.40 6.45 -25.25
CA ALA A 373 9.41 7.90 -25.42
C ALA A 373 7.97 8.45 -25.48
N ILE A 374 7.77 9.65 -24.94
CA ILE A 374 6.42 10.25 -24.84
C ILE A 374 5.78 10.52 -26.19
N LYS A 375 6.57 10.87 -27.20
CA LYS A 375 6.11 11.03 -28.58
C LYS A 375 5.46 9.75 -29.16
N ASP A 376 5.81 8.59 -28.61
CA ASP A 376 5.30 7.28 -29.02
C ASP A 376 4.09 6.84 -28.15
N THR A 377 3.63 7.73 -27.24
CA THR A 377 2.41 7.50 -26.45
C THR A 377 1.18 7.59 -27.35
N LEU A 378 0.27 6.63 -27.21
CA LEU A 378 -0.99 6.61 -27.96
C LEU A 378 -1.85 7.83 -27.64
N ALA A 379 -2.49 8.39 -28.68
CA ALA A 379 -3.43 9.50 -28.52
C ALA A 379 -4.57 9.13 -27.54
N GLY A 380 -4.82 10.04 -26.59
CA GLY A 380 -5.80 9.85 -25.52
C GLY A 380 -5.31 9.04 -24.32
N LYS A 381 -4.05 8.59 -24.29
CA LYS A 381 -3.44 7.89 -23.15
C LYS A 381 -2.38 8.75 -22.46
N LEU A 382 -2.21 8.53 -21.16
CA LEU A 382 -1.05 9.05 -20.42
C LEU A 382 0.21 8.25 -20.80
N PRO A 383 1.41 8.88 -20.76
CA PRO A 383 2.66 8.15 -20.93
C PRO A 383 2.85 7.04 -19.89
N GLN A 384 3.40 5.90 -20.31
CA GLN A 384 3.65 4.77 -19.41
C GLN A 384 4.53 5.16 -18.22
N LYS A 385 5.61 5.94 -18.45
CA LYS A 385 6.46 6.51 -17.38
C LYS A 385 5.63 7.27 -16.33
N LYS A 386 4.65 8.07 -16.75
CA LYS A 386 3.80 8.88 -15.87
C LYS A 386 2.84 7.99 -15.08
N ILE A 387 2.18 7.03 -15.75
CA ILE A 387 1.26 6.07 -15.13
C ILE A 387 1.98 5.26 -14.04
N THR A 388 3.12 4.66 -14.38
CA THR A 388 3.92 3.81 -13.49
C THR A 388 4.43 4.58 -12.27
N ARG A 389 5.06 5.75 -12.46
CA ARG A 389 5.60 6.56 -11.34
C ARG A 389 4.51 7.11 -10.44
N SER A 390 3.40 7.59 -11.02
CA SER A 390 2.31 8.21 -10.26
C SER A 390 1.51 7.17 -9.47
N ALA A 391 1.24 5.99 -10.04
CA ALA A 391 0.60 4.89 -9.30
C ALA A 391 1.47 4.35 -8.16
N ALA A 392 2.77 4.17 -8.40
CA ALA A 392 3.70 3.79 -7.33
C ALA A 392 3.71 4.83 -6.21
N HIS A 393 3.63 6.12 -6.55
CA HIS A 393 3.53 7.19 -5.56
C HIS A 393 2.20 7.17 -4.78
N GLY A 394 1.06 6.97 -5.45
CA GLY A 394 -0.24 6.88 -4.80
C GLY A 394 -0.33 5.74 -3.79
N TYR A 395 0.05 4.53 -4.22
CA TYR A 395 0.04 3.34 -3.36
C TYR A 395 1.00 3.48 -2.18
N SER A 396 2.26 3.90 -2.42
CA SER A 396 3.24 4.10 -1.35
C SER A 396 2.84 5.21 -0.38
N SER A 397 2.28 6.32 -0.88
CA SER A 397 1.79 7.41 -0.03
C SER A 397 0.72 6.90 0.94
N TYR A 398 -0.28 6.18 0.44
CA TYR A 398 -1.35 5.63 1.29
C TYR A 398 -0.81 4.64 2.33
N GLY A 399 0.00 3.66 1.89
CA GLY A 399 0.58 2.62 2.74
C GLY A 399 1.52 3.16 3.82
N ASN A 400 2.38 4.12 3.47
CA ASN A 400 3.32 4.73 4.40
C ASN A 400 2.60 5.56 5.46
N GLN A 401 1.60 6.37 5.06
CA GLN A 401 0.82 7.21 5.98
C GLN A 401 -0.02 6.38 6.94
N ILE A 402 -0.72 5.35 6.43
CA ILE A 402 -1.54 4.47 7.29
C ILE A 402 -0.67 3.63 8.24
N GLY A 403 0.61 3.44 7.92
CA GLY A 403 1.57 2.69 8.72
C GLY A 403 1.50 1.18 8.46
N LEU A 404 1.49 0.78 7.19
CA LEU A 404 1.40 -0.60 6.74
C LEU A 404 2.71 -1.08 6.11
N ALA A 405 3.26 -2.20 6.60
CA ALA A 405 4.50 -2.76 6.08
C ALA A 405 4.26 -3.43 4.72
N THR A 406 4.78 -2.82 3.65
CA THR A 406 4.75 -3.39 2.31
C THR A 406 6.00 -4.25 2.11
N GLY A 407 5.83 -5.57 2.16
CA GLY A 407 6.95 -6.51 2.18
C GLY A 407 7.40 -6.98 0.79
N GLN A 408 6.56 -6.84 -0.24
CA GLN A 408 6.93 -7.18 -1.62
C GLN A 408 6.22 -6.25 -2.60
N VAL A 409 6.98 -5.70 -3.55
CA VAL A 409 6.48 -4.92 -4.68
C VAL A 409 7.12 -5.45 -5.95
N ALA A 410 6.32 -5.70 -6.98
CA ALA A 410 6.78 -6.17 -8.28
C ALA A 410 5.94 -5.59 -9.41
N GLU A 411 6.59 -5.09 -10.46
CA GLU A 411 5.97 -4.70 -11.71
C GLU A 411 6.39 -5.65 -12.83
N ILE A 412 5.41 -6.18 -13.55
CA ILE A 412 5.56 -7.17 -14.61
C ILE A 412 5.39 -6.44 -15.94
N TYR A 413 6.36 -6.57 -16.83
CA TYR A 413 6.43 -5.81 -18.07
C TYR A 413 5.97 -6.65 -19.27
N ASN A 414 4.95 -6.18 -19.98
CA ASN A 414 4.45 -6.77 -21.22
C ASN A 414 3.73 -5.70 -22.06
N GLU A 415 3.95 -5.71 -23.38
CA GLU A 415 3.38 -4.71 -24.30
C GLU A 415 1.84 -4.73 -24.38
N GLY A 416 1.18 -5.83 -24.05
CA GLY A 416 -0.28 -5.88 -23.98
C GLY A 416 -0.87 -4.94 -22.92
N TYR A 417 -0.10 -4.55 -21.90
CA TYR A 417 -0.53 -3.54 -20.93
C TYR A 417 -0.53 -2.11 -21.49
N VAL A 418 -0.04 -1.88 -22.73
CA VAL A 418 -0.34 -0.64 -23.47
C VAL A 418 -1.84 -0.46 -23.63
N ALA A 419 -2.64 -1.54 -23.69
CA ALA A 419 -4.09 -1.44 -23.70
C ALA A 419 -4.60 -0.80 -22.41
N LYS A 420 -4.20 -1.34 -21.26
CA LYS A 420 -4.57 -0.88 -19.92
C LYS A 420 -3.67 -1.53 -18.89
N ARG A 421 -3.18 -0.77 -17.91
CA ARG A 421 -2.33 -1.29 -16.84
C ARG A 421 -3.05 -2.33 -15.98
N MET A 422 -2.26 -3.07 -15.22
CA MET A 422 -2.73 -3.90 -14.11
C MET A 422 -2.26 -3.28 -12.78
N GLU A 423 -3.20 -3.00 -11.87
CA GLU A 423 -2.94 -2.54 -10.50
C GLU A 423 -3.59 -3.53 -9.53
N ILE A 424 -2.78 -4.32 -8.82
CA ILE A 424 -3.25 -5.28 -7.81
C ILE A 424 -2.57 -4.97 -6.48
N GLY A 425 -3.39 -4.85 -5.44
CA GLY A 425 -2.95 -4.83 -4.04
C GLY A 425 -3.38 -6.10 -3.34
N ALA A 426 -2.51 -6.66 -2.50
CA ALA A 426 -2.86 -7.78 -1.63
C ALA A 426 -2.42 -7.50 -0.19
N VAL A 427 -3.21 -7.93 0.79
CA VAL A 427 -2.96 -7.63 2.20
C VAL A 427 -3.13 -8.86 3.09
N ILE A 428 -2.51 -8.80 4.27
CA ILE A 428 -2.72 -9.77 5.36
C ILE A 428 -3.14 -9.03 6.64
N GLY A 429 -4.23 -9.50 7.23
CA GLY A 429 -4.72 -9.09 8.55
C GLY A 429 -4.77 -10.27 9.53
N ALA A 430 -4.77 -9.96 10.82
CA ALA A 430 -4.99 -10.98 11.85
C ALA A 430 -5.74 -10.43 13.07
N ALA A 431 -6.50 -11.30 13.73
CA ALA A 431 -7.17 -11.01 14.99
C ALA A 431 -7.24 -12.26 15.90
N PRO A 432 -7.24 -12.09 17.24
CA PRO A 432 -7.65 -13.16 18.14
C PRO A 432 -9.09 -13.57 17.83
N ILE A 433 -9.38 -14.87 17.73
CA ILE A 433 -10.73 -15.34 17.37
C ILE A 433 -11.79 -14.85 18.38
N LYS A 434 -11.41 -14.73 19.65
CA LYS A 434 -12.27 -14.24 20.74
C LYS A 434 -12.75 -12.79 20.55
N ASN A 435 -12.09 -12.02 19.68
CA ASN A 435 -12.45 -10.62 19.41
C ASN A 435 -13.47 -10.51 18.26
N VAL A 436 -13.75 -11.59 17.53
CA VAL A 436 -14.61 -11.59 16.35
C VAL A 436 -15.93 -12.28 16.67
N ARG A 437 -17.04 -11.54 16.56
CA ARG A 437 -18.39 -12.10 16.61
C ARG A 437 -18.94 -12.26 15.21
N ARG A 438 -19.58 -13.40 14.95
CA ARG A 438 -20.26 -13.74 13.70
C ARG A 438 -21.75 -13.96 13.99
N GLU A 439 -22.46 -12.88 14.28
CA GLU A 439 -23.88 -12.93 14.65
C GLU A 439 -24.75 -12.26 13.58
N ALA A 440 -25.88 -12.90 13.24
CA ALA A 440 -26.86 -12.30 12.37
C ALA A 440 -27.53 -11.08 13.07
N PRO A 441 -27.66 -9.93 12.38
CA PRO A 441 -28.40 -8.79 12.91
C PRO A 441 -29.87 -9.13 13.23
N VAL A 442 -30.38 -8.60 14.34
CA VAL A 442 -31.78 -8.82 14.76
C VAL A 442 -32.58 -7.51 14.83
N PRO A 443 -33.93 -7.56 14.74
CA PRO A 443 -34.79 -6.39 14.92
C PRO A 443 -34.62 -5.78 16.32
N SER A 444 -33.86 -4.70 16.40
CA SER A 444 -33.50 -3.88 17.58
C SER A 444 -32.10 -3.31 17.41
N ASP A 445 -31.27 -4.01 16.64
CA ASP A 445 -29.91 -3.59 16.33
C ASP A 445 -29.92 -2.32 15.48
N VAL A 446 -28.80 -1.61 15.53
CA VAL A 446 -28.62 -0.34 14.81
C VAL A 446 -27.38 -0.40 13.94
N VAL A 447 -27.40 0.36 12.85
CA VAL A 447 -26.23 0.53 11.97
C VAL A 447 -25.59 1.88 12.22
N ILE A 448 -24.29 1.86 12.47
CA ILE A 448 -23.45 3.05 12.66
C ILE A 448 -22.51 3.17 11.47
N LEU A 449 -22.46 4.35 10.86
CA LEU A 449 -21.44 4.73 9.89
C LEU A 449 -20.29 5.37 10.67
N VAL A 450 -19.08 4.84 10.50
CA VAL A 450 -17.86 5.36 11.13
C VAL A 450 -16.82 5.70 10.07
N GLY A 451 -16.12 6.84 10.22
CA GLY A 451 -15.02 7.23 9.34
C GLY A 451 -15.25 8.54 8.58
N GLY A 452 -14.92 8.53 7.29
CA GLY A 452 -14.94 9.70 6.40
C GLY A 452 -16.32 10.28 6.12
N ARG A 453 -16.35 11.56 5.73
CA ARG A 453 -17.58 12.26 5.31
C ARG A 453 -17.89 12.00 3.83
N THR A 454 -19.17 12.04 3.48
CA THR A 454 -19.71 11.73 2.15
C THR A 454 -19.68 12.95 1.23
N GLY A 455 -19.15 12.79 0.03
CA GLY A 455 -19.12 13.77 -1.06
C GLY A 455 -19.73 13.19 -2.35
N ARG A 456 -19.70 13.95 -3.44
CA ARG A 456 -20.00 13.47 -4.81
C ARG A 456 -18.82 12.68 -5.38
N ASP A 457 -18.34 11.70 -4.62
CA ASP A 457 -17.18 10.89 -4.96
C ASP A 457 -17.66 9.56 -5.55
N GLY A 458 -17.16 9.18 -6.72
CA GLY A 458 -17.43 7.88 -7.33
C GLY A 458 -18.92 7.61 -7.61
N CYS A 459 -19.76 8.65 -7.70
CA CYS A 459 -21.18 8.48 -8.00
C CYS A 459 -21.34 7.90 -9.42
N GLY A 460 -21.57 6.58 -9.51
CA GLY A 460 -21.58 5.83 -10.77
C GLY A 460 -20.27 5.14 -11.13
N GLY A 461 -19.25 5.13 -10.26
CA GLY A 461 -17.94 4.50 -10.48
C GLY A 461 -18.03 3.00 -10.77
N ALA A 462 -18.83 2.25 -9.99
CA ALA A 462 -19.14 0.84 -10.26
C ALA A 462 -19.65 0.61 -11.71
N THR A 463 -20.51 1.50 -12.20
CA THR A 463 -21.06 1.44 -13.57
C THR A 463 -20.06 1.89 -14.62
N GLY A 464 -19.24 2.91 -14.33
CA GLY A 464 -18.19 3.46 -15.21
C GLY A 464 -17.09 2.45 -15.51
N SER A 465 -16.67 1.67 -14.49
CA SER A 465 -15.67 0.61 -14.64
C SER A 465 -16.05 -0.48 -15.66
N SER A 466 -17.36 -0.63 -15.93
CA SER A 466 -17.94 -1.61 -16.85
C SER A 466 -18.13 -1.09 -18.30
N LYS A 467 -17.86 0.20 -18.57
CA LYS A 467 -18.08 0.85 -19.89
C LYS A 467 -16.86 0.78 -20.82
N LYS A 468 -17.07 0.98 -22.13
CA LYS A 468 -16.00 1.01 -23.16
C LYS A 468 -15.30 2.38 -23.17
N HIS A 469 -13.97 2.36 -23.20
CA HIS A 469 -13.15 3.56 -23.38
C HIS A 469 -13.24 4.13 -24.79
N THR A 470 -13.66 5.39 -24.89
CA THR A 470 -13.54 6.28 -26.05
C THR A 470 -12.96 7.63 -25.60
N GLU A 471 -12.39 8.41 -26.53
CA GLU A 471 -11.79 9.72 -26.22
C GLU A 471 -12.77 10.69 -25.53
N SER A 472 -14.07 10.57 -25.80
CA SER A 472 -15.14 11.37 -25.16
C SER A 472 -15.50 10.93 -23.73
N SER A 473 -15.29 9.66 -23.37
CA SER A 473 -15.63 9.14 -22.03
C SER A 473 -14.67 9.62 -20.93
N ILE A 474 -13.39 9.82 -21.28
CA ILE A 474 -12.34 10.22 -20.32
C ILE A 474 -12.63 11.59 -19.67
N LEU A 475 -13.28 12.50 -20.41
CA LEU A 475 -13.64 13.84 -19.93
C LEU A 475 -14.87 13.86 -19.00
N THR A 476 -15.73 12.83 -19.05
CA THR A 476 -16.93 12.73 -18.21
C THR A 476 -16.70 11.91 -16.93
N CYS A 477 -15.62 11.12 -16.86
CA CYS A 477 -15.25 10.27 -15.72
C CYS A 477 -14.52 10.99 -14.57
N GLY A 478 -14.37 12.32 -14.59
CA GLY A 478 -13.67 13.09 -13.54
C GLY A 478 -14.26 12.92 -12.13
N SER A 479 -15.55 12.60 -12.03
CA SER A 479 -16.24 12.30 -10.77
C SER A 479 -15.98 10.88 -10.24
N GLU A 480 -15.33 10.00 -11.00
CA GLU A 480 -15.20 8.58 -10.68
C GLU A 480 -13.96 8.21 -9.84
N VAL A 481 -12.95 9.09 -9.74
CA VAL A 481 -11.70 8.79 -9.02
C VAL A 481 -11.45 9.80 -7.91
N GLN A 482 -11.32 9.32 -6.67
CA GLN A 482 -11.02 10.14 -5.49
C GLN A 482 -9.61 9.83 -4.98
N LYS A 483 -8.96 10.83 -4.38
CA LYS A 483 -7.78 10.62 -3.52
C LYS A 483 -8.23 10.21 -2.12
N GLY A 484 -7.62 9.15 -1.60
CA GLY A 484 -7.93 8.64 -0.26
C GLY A 484 -7.27 9.44 0.88
N ASN A 485 -7.84 9.31 2.08
CA ASN A 485 -7.39 9.92 3.33
C ASN A 485 -6.87 8.88 4.33
N ALA A 486 -5.65 8.37 4.08
CA ALA A 486 -5.00 7.35 4.90
C ALA A 486 -4.98 7.63 6.43
N PRO A 487 -4.74 8.87 6.91
CA PRO A 487 -4.84 9.18 8.34
C PRO A 487 -6.20 8.85 8.97
N THR A 488 -7.31 9.02 8.24
CA THR A 488 -8.66 8.67 8.73
C THR A 488 -8.82 7.15 8.83
N GLU A 489 -8.42 6.40 7.80
CA GLU A 489 -8.51 4.94 7.82
C GLU A 489 -7.63 4.31 8.92
N ARG A 490 -6.45 4.89 9.20
CA ARG A 490 -5.60 4.47 10.32
C ARG A 490 -6.35 4.52 11.65
N LYS A 491 -7.12 5.58 11.89
CA LYS A 491 -7.91 5.70 13.13
C LYS A 491 -8.93 4.57 13.24
N ILE A 492 -9.54 4.15 12.13
CA ILE A 492 -10.50 3.03 12.09
C ILE A 492 -9.78 1.71 12.45
N GLN A 493 -8.60 1.48 11.89
CA GLN A 493 -7.79 0.30 12.25
C GLN A 493 -7.43 0.28 13.75
N ARG A 494 -7.08 1.44 14.33
CA ARG A 494 -6.80 1.55 15.78
C ARG A 494 -8.05 1.30 16.62
N LEU A 495 -9.21 1.79 16.18
CA LEU A 495 -10.51 1.55 16.83
C LEU A 495 -10.85 0.06 16.86
N PHE A 496 -10.75 -0.63 15.72
CA PHE A 496 -11.12 -2.05 15.59
C PHE A 496 -10.13 -2.98 16.29
N ARG A 497 -8.87 -2.54 16.47
CA ARG A 497 -7.86 -3.29 17.23
C ARG A 497 -8.20 -3.42 18.73
N LYS A 498 -9.09 -2.57 19.27
CA LYS A 498 -9.53 -2.65 20.67
C LYS A 498 -10.48 -3.84 20.86
N GLU A 499 -10.20 -4.69 21.84
CA GLU A 499 -11.03 -5.86 22.17
C GLU A 499 -12.44 -5.42 22.59
N GLU A 500 -12.55 -4.33 23.33
CA GLU A 500 -13.81 -3.76 23.80
C GLU A 500 -14.72 -3.30 22.65
N VAL A 501 -14.14 -2.90 21.52
CA VAL A 501 -14.88 -2.42 20.36
C VAL A 501 -15.19 -3.56 19.41
N SER A 502 -14.19 -4.35 19.03
CA SER A 502 -14.36 -5.48 18.11
C SER A 502 -15.41 -6.49 18.59
N THR A 503 -15.50 -6.73 19.90
CA THR A 503 -16.52 -7.62 20.52
C THR A 503 -17.93 -7.02 20.60
N MET A 504 -18.12 -5.73 20.32
CA MET A 504 -19.47 -5.13 20.18
C MET A 504 -20.04 -5.33 18.77
N ILE A 505 -19.17 -5.50 17.77
CA ILE A 505 -19.55 -5.54 16.36
C ILE A 505 -20.10 -6.94 16.03
N LYS A 506 -21.41 -7.02 15.80
CA LYS A 506 -22.09 -8.25 15.37
C LYS A 506 -21.85 -8.56 13.91
N ARG A 507 -21.93 -7.52 13.07
CA ARG A 507 -21.66 -7.57 11.63
C ARG A 507 -21.03 -6.25 11.17
N CYS A 508 -20.22 -6.29 10.12
CA CYS A 508 -19.54 -5.14 9.55
C CYS A 508 -19.40 -5.31 8.04
N ASN A 509 -19.43 -4.19 7.32
CA ASN A 509 -19.10 -4.13 5.91
C ASN A 509 -18.29 -2.85 5.64
N ASP A 510 -17.44 -2.89 4.63
CA ASP A 510 -16.72 -1.71 4.15
C ASP A 510 -17.56 -0.91 3.16
N PHE A 511 -17.24 0.38 3.02
CA PHE A 511 -17.78 1.18 1.93
C PHE A 511 -16.83 1.11 0.73
N GLY A 512 -17.28 0.42 -0.31
CA GLY A 512 -16.67 0.37 -1.64
C GLY A 512 -17.66 0.86 -2.71
N ALA A 513 -17.86 0.03 -3.73
CA ALA A 513 -18.80 0.30 -4.83
C ALA A 513 -20.25 0.42 -4.33
N GLY A 514 -20.96 1.44 -4.82
CA GLY A 514 -22.37 1.68 -4.49
C GLY A 514 -22.69 2.24 -3.11
N GLY A 515 -21.67 2.58 -2.30
CA GLY A 515 -21.86 3.44 -1.14
C GLY A 515 -22.82 2.91 -0.08
N VAL A 516 -23.67 3.80 0.45
CA VAL A 516 -24.67 3.47 1.47
C VAL A 516 -25.60 2.35 0.99
N SER A 517 -25.97 2.38 -0.28
CA SER A 517 -26.94 1.43 -0.82
C SER A 517 -26.47 -0.01 -0.69
N VAL A 518 -25.21 -0.30 -1.03
CA VAL A 518 -24.62 -1.64 -0.96
C VAL A 518 -24.07 -1.93 0.44
N ALA A 519 -23.18 -1.07 0.95
CA ALA A 519 -22.45 -1.32 2.20
C ALA A 519 -23.38 -1.53 3.40
N ILE A 520 -24.41 -0.67 3.54
CA ILE A 520 -25.43 -0.83 4.59
C ILE A 520 -26.48 -1.85 4.16
N GLY A 521 -26.92 -1.81 2.90
CA GLY A 521 -27.99 -2.66 2.40
C GLY A 521 -27.68 -4.16 2.43
N GLU A 522 -26.41 -4.59 2.41
CA GLU A 522 -26.01 -6.00 2.50
C GLU A 522 -25.90 -6.54 3.94
N LEU A 523 -25.97 -5.68 4.95
CA LEU A 523 -25.81 -6.11 6.34
C LEU A 523 -26.96 -7.01 6.81
N THR A 524 -28.18 -6.79 6.31
CA THR A 524 -29.36 -7.57 6.71
C THR A 524 -30.54 -7.35 5.75
N ASP A 525 -31.50 -8.27 5.77
CA ASP A 525 -32.66 -8.28 4.88
C ASP A 525 -33.53 -7.02 5.00
N GLY A 526 -33.69 -6.48 6.20
CA GLY A 526 -34.65 -5.41 6.52
C GLY A 526 -34.03 -4.20 7.19
N LEU A 527 -34.09 -3.04 6.53
CA LEU A 527 -33.38 -1.82 6.94
C LEU A 527 -34.20 -0.56 6.68
N ASN A 528 -34.22 0.33 7.68
CA ASN A 528 -34.65 1.72 7.51
C ASN A 528 -33.44 2.63 7.65
N ILE A 529 -32.99 3.22 6.55
CA ILE A 529 -31.83 4.11 6.47
C ILE A 529 -32.29 5.56 6.40
N ASN A 530 -31.72 6.43 7.23
CA ASN A 530 -31.96 7.86 7.17
C ASN A 530 -30.74 8.57 6.55
N LEU A 531 -30.89 9.01 5.30
CA LEU A 531 -29.83 9.67 4.54
C LEU A 531 -29.54 11.08 5.05
N ASP A 532 -30.47 11.72 5.77
CA ASP A 532 -30.25 13.04 6.36
C ASP A 532 -29.20 12.99 7.51
N LEU A 533 -28.95 11.81 8.08
CA LEU A 533 -27.96 11.60 9.14
C LEU A 533 -26.56 11.25 8.61
N VAL A 534 -26.42 10.99 7.30
CA VAL A 534 -25.12 10.65 6.71
C VAL A 534 -24.21 11.90 6.75
N PRO A 535 -23.00 11.81 7.37
CA PRO A 535 -22.07 12.95 7.41
C PRO A 535 -21.65 13.39 6.01
N LYS A 536 -21.63 14.71 5.75
CA LYS A 536 -21.36 15.30 4.43
C LYS A 536 -20.09 16.15 4.42
N LYS A 537 -19.34 16.14 3.32
CA LYS A 537 -18.18 17.02 3.11
C LYS A 537 -18.60 18.47 2.89
N TYR A 538 -19.68 18.66 2.13
CA TYR A 538 -20.29 19.95 1.79
C TYR A 538 -21.80 19.78 1.63
N GLU A 539 -22.55 20.86 1.80
CA GLU A 539 -23.99 20.86 1.51
C GLU A 539 -24.23 20.87 -0.02
N GLY A 540 -25.44 20.48 -0.44
CA GLY A 540 -25.79 20.42 -1.87
C GLY A 540 -25.77 19.02 -2.49
N LEU A 541 -25.60 17.96 -1.68
CA LEU A 541 -25.80 16.58 -2.12
C LEU A 541 -27.28 16.19 -2.08
N ASP A 542 -27.80 15.63 -3.16
CA ASP A 542 -29.17 15.11 -3.19
C ASP A 542 -29.27 13.70 -2.57
N GLY A 543 -30.51 13.21 -2.36
CA GLY A 543 -30.74 11.90 -1.78
C GLY A 543 -30.18 10.73 -2.62
N THR A 544 -30.09 10.88 -3.94
CA THR A 544 -29.48 9.89 -4.83
C THR A 544 -27.97 9.84 -4.62
N GLU A 545 -27.31 10.99 -4.63
CA GLU A 545 -25.86 11.12 -4.43
C GLU A 545 -25.44 10.56 -3.07
N LEU A 546 -26.20 10.85 -2.00
CA LEU A 546 -25.95 10.29 -0.68
C LEU A 546 -26.09 8.75 -0.65
N SER A 547 -27.01 8.18 -1.43
CA SER A 547 -27.26 6.74 -1.44
C SER A 547 -26.16 5.93 -2.16
N ILE A 548 -25.58 6.47 -3.25
CA ILE A 548 -24.64 5.73 -4.12
C ILE A 548 -23.19 6.24 -4.04
N SER A 549 -22.90 7.28 -3.27
CA SER A 549 -21.56 7.84 -3.14
C SER A 549 -20.54 6.82 -2.63
N GLU A 550 -19.42 6.71 -3.34
CA GLU A 550 -18.31 5.79 -3.08
C GLU A 550 -17.15 6.51 -2.34
N SER A 551 -17.47 7.55 -1.56
CA SER A 551 -16.48 8.22 -0.70
C SER A 551 -15.70 7.21 0.14
N GLN A 552 -14.39 7.43 0.25
CA GLN A 552 -13.46 6.51 0.86
C GLN A 552 -13.42 6.60 2.40
N GLU A 553 -12.70 5.67 3.03
CA GLU A 553 -12.44 5.58 4.48
C GLU A 553 -13.69 5.50 5.38
N ARG A 554 -14.70 4.73 4.96
CA ARG A 554 -15.94 4.51 5.74
C ARG A 554 -16.14 3.02 6.02
N MET A 555 -16.71 2.70 7.19
CA MET A 555 -17.18 1.37 7.56
C MET A 555 -18.62 1.44 8.08
N ALA A 556 -19.42 0.42 7.80
CA ALA A 556 -20.73 0.22 8.39
C ALA A 556 -20.64 -0.87 9.46
N VAL A 557 -21.08 -0.59 10.69
CA VAL A 557 -21.08 -1.56 11.79
C VAL A 557 -22.47 -1.76 12.34
N VAL A 558 -22.83 -3.03 12.58
CA VAL A 558 -24.03 -3.42 13.30
C VAL A 558 -23.68 -3.72 14.74
N VAL A 559 -24.34 -3.03 15.65
CA VAL A 559 -24.19 -3.20 17.10
C VAL A 559 -25.55 -3.36 17.76
N SER A 560 -25.57 -3.90 18.97
CA SER A 560 -26.77 -3.88 19.81
C SER A 560 -27.16 -2.44 20.14
N LYS A 561 -28.45 -2.20 20.40
CA LYS A 561 -28.92 -0.87 20.78
C LYS A 561 -28.28 -0.38 22.08
N GLU A 562 -28.00 -1.27 23.02
CA GLU A 562 -27.37 -0.93 24.30
C GLU A 562 -25.89 -0.56 24.14
N ASP A 563 -25.20 -1.11 23.13
CA ASP A 563 -23.78 -0.83 22.88
C ASP A 563 -23.56 0.42 21.99
N ALA A 564 -24.60 0.95 21.34
CA ALA A 564 -24.48 2.01 20.32
C ALA A 564 -23.75 3.27 20.83
N ASP A 565 -24.20 3.84 21.96
CA ASP A 565 -23.59 5.05 22.53
C ASP A 565 -22.15 4.79 22.99
N LYS A 566 -21.87 3.59 23.49
CA LYS A 566 -20.54 3.18 23.94
C LYS A 566 -19.59 3.01 22.75
N PHE A 567 -20.06 2.45 21.64
CA PHE A 567 -19.29 2.36 20.39
C PHE A 567 -18.94 3.76 19.86
N ILE A 568 -19.93 4.67 19.79
CA ILE A 568 -19.72 6.05 19.35
C ILE A 568 -18.70 6.76 20.24
N LYS A 569 -18.79 6.59 21.57
CA LYS A 569 -17.80 7.13 22.51
C LYS A 569 -16.37 6.66 22.20
N TYR A 570 -16.18 5.37 21.90
CA TYR A 570 -14.86 4.84 21.54
C TYR A 570 -14.34 5.40 20.21
N ALA A 571 -15.21 5.63 19.23
CA ALA A 571 -14.83 6.29 17.99
C ALA A 571 -14.41 7.75 18.23
N GLU A 572 -15.17 8.51 19.03
CA GLU A 572 -14.79 9.86 19.44
C GLU A 572 -13.42 9.89 20.15
N ASP A 573 -13.13 8.90 20.99
CA ASP A 573 -11.85 8.78 21.69
C ASP A 573 -10.68 8.43 20.74
N GLU A 574 -10.98 7.90 19.55
CA GLU A 574 -10.04 7.74 18.44
C GLU A 574 -10.06 8.92 17.44
N ASN A 575 -10.70 10.03 17.81
CA ASN A 575 -10.80 11.23 16.98
C ASN A 575 -11.47 10.93 15.61
N LEU A 576 -12.53 10.11 15.64
CA LEU A 576 -13.37 9.71 14.52
C LEU A 576 -14.83 10.16 14.70
N GLU A 577 -15.47 10.48 13.58
CA GLU A 577 -16.93 10.66 13.52
C GLU A 577 -17.60 9.29 13.40
N ALA A 578 -18.65 9.08 14.20
CA ALA A 578 -19.51 7.90 14.14
C ALA A 578 -20.96 8.32 14.34
N VAL A 579 -21.84 7.94 13.41
CA VAL A 579 -23.25 8.35 13.41
C VAL A 579 -24.15 7.15 13.19
N LYS A 580 -25.19 7.01 14.03
CA LYS A 580 -26.26 6.05 13.79
C LYS A 580 -27.07 6.50 12.57
N VAL A 581 -27.07 5.69 11.51
CA VAL A 581 -27.72 6.03 10.23
C VAL A 581 -28.87 5.12 9.86
N ALA A 582 -28.98 3.92 10.46
CA ALA A 582 -30.07 3.00 10.16
C ALA A 582 -30.51 2.15 11.37
N ASP A 583 -31.74 1.65 11.28
CA ASP A 583 -32.33 0.68 12.20
C ASP A 583 -32.59 -0.64 11.48
N VAL A 584 -32.23 -1.76 12.13
CA VAL A 584 -32.55 -3.11 11.64
C VAL A 584 -34.01 -3.43 11.94
N THR A 585 -34.74 -3.90 10.93
CA THR A 585 -36.18 -4.16 11.04
C THR A 585 -36.53 -5.58 10.61
N SER A 586 -37.71 -6.04 11.03
CA SER A 586 -38.28 -7.32 10.58
C SER A 586 -38.98 -7.21 9.21
N ASP A 587 -39.19 -5.99 8.70
CA ASP A 587 -39.75 -5.74 7.37
C ASP A 587 -38.65 -6.01 6.36
N LYS A 588 -38.76 -7.11 5.58
CA LYS A 588 -37.73 -7.59 4.62
C LYS A 588 -37.62 -6.67 3.40
N ARG A 589 -37.34 -5.40 3.63
CA ARG A 589 -37.30 -4.32 2.65
C ARG A 589 -36.10 -3.41 2.93
N LEU A 590 -35.54 -2.87 1.87
CA LEU A 590 -34.55 -1.81 1.93
C LEU A 590 -35.28 -0.47 1.75
N LYS A 591 -35.33 0.33 2.82
CA LYS A 591 -35.97 1.65 2.82
C LYS A 591 -34.94 2.74 3.09
N MET A 592 -34.90 3.76 2.23
CA MET A 592 -34.05 4.94 2.44
C MET A 592 -34.90 6.20 2.45
N TYR A 593 -34.78 6.97 3.51
CA TYR A 593 -35.49 8.22 3.72
C TYR A 593 -34.57 9.41 3.51
N TRP A 594 -35.03 10.42 2.78
CA TRP A 594 -34.36 11.70 2.62
C TRP A 594 -35.40 12.83 2.71
N LYS A 595 -35.14 13.83 3.55
CA LYS A 595 -36.10 14.89 3.91
C LYS A 595 -37.49 14.32 4.30
N GLY A 596 -37.49 13.19 5.01
CA GLY A 596 -38.70 12.47 5.44
C GLY A 596 -39.45 11.69 4.34
N THR A 597 -39.01 11.74 3.09
CA THR A 597 -39.63 11.00 1.97
C THR A 597 -38.90 9.68 1.73
N PRO A 598 -39.59 8.54 1.57
CA PRO A 598 -38.95 7.29 1.15
C PRO A 598 -38.58 7.38 -0.33
N ILE A 599 -37.30 7.64 -0.61
CA ILE A 599 -36.78 7.71 -1.99
C ILE A 599 -36.38 6.34 -2.52
N VAL A 600 -36.19 5.36 -1.63
CA VAL A 600 -36.02 3.94 -1.97
C VAL A 600 -36.95 3.14 -1.07
N ASP A 601 -37.77 2.28 -1.66
CA ASP A 601 -38.59 1.31 -0.94
C ASP A 601 -38.76 0.03 -1.79
N MET A 602 -37.86 -0.94 -1.60
CA MET A 602 -37.82 -2.16 -2.40
C MET A 602 -37.80 -3.41 -1.52
N SER A 603 -38.43 -4.50 -2.00
CA SER A 603 -38.37 -5.78 -1.31
C SER A 603 -36.98 -6.42 -1.44
N ARG A 604 -36.52 -7.07 -0.35
CA ARG A 604 -35.27 -7.84 -0.36
C ARG A 604 -35.31 -8.96 -1.39
N GLU A 605 -36.44 -9.67 -1.44
CA GLU A 605 -36.67 -10.75 -2.40
C GLU A 605 -36.45 -10.31 -3.85
N PHE A 606 -36.89 -9.11 -4.22
CA PHE A 606 -36.65 -8.57 -5.56
C PHE A 606 -35.18 -8.24 -5.81
N LEU A 607 -34.50 -7.58 -4.86
CA LEU A 607 -33.08 -7.28 -5.00
C LEU A 607 -32.25 -8.56 -5.20
N ASP A 608 -32.58 -9.62 -4.44
CA ASP A 608 -31.90 -10.92 -4.48
C ASP A 608 -32.17 -11.73 -5.76
N THR A 609 -33.16 -11.35 -6.58
CA THR A 609 -33.36 -11.96 -7.91
C THR A 609 -32.17 -11.76 -8.82
N ASN A 610 -31.41 -10.68 -8.59
CA ASN A 610 -30.23 -10.34 -9.35
C ASN A 610 -30.50 -10.18 -10.86
N GLY A 611 -31.63 -9.61 -11.26
CA GLY A 611 -31.93 -9.39 -12.68
C GLY A 611 -32.00 -10.66 -13.55
N VAL A 612 -31.85 -10.49 -14.86
CA VAL A 612 -32.03 -11.56 -15.85
C VAL A 612 -30.74 -12.38 -16.00
N ARG A 613 -30.86 -13.71 -15.91
CA ARG A 613 -29.74 -14.63 -16.13
C ARG A 613 -29.30 -14.62 -17.59
N GLN A 614 -28.05 -14.22 -17.82
CA GLN A 614 -27.41 -14.22 -19.13
C GLN A 614 -26.93 -15.62 -19.52
N LYS A 615 -26.82 -15.88 -20.83
CA LYS A 615 -26.36 -17.14 -21.42
C LYS A 615 -25.31 -16.91 -22.50
N ILE A 616 -24.28 -17.75 -22.56
CA ILE A 616 -23.22 -17.66 -23.56
C ILE A 616 -22.66 -19.04 -23.93
N GLU A 617 -22.10 -19.14 -25.14
CA GLU A 617 -21.30 -20.30 -25.55
C GLU A 617 -19.81 -20.01 -25.38
N VAL A 618 -19.01 -21.04 -25.12
CA VAL A 618 -17.56 -20.94 -24.93
C VAL A 618 -16.84 -21.76 -26.00
N SER A 619 -15.78 -21.19 -26.57
CA SER A 619 -14.90 -21.87 -27.52
C SER A 619 -13.44 -21.71 -27.08
N VAL A 620 -12.79 -22.82 -26.71
CA VAL A 620 -11.37 -22.86 -26.31
C VAL A 620 -10.53 -23.26 -27.52
N LYS A 621 -9.63 -22.36 -27.93
CA LYS A 621 -8.68 -22.60 -29.03
C LYS A 621 -7.43 -23.33 -28.56
N ALA A 622 -6.85 -24.14 -29.43
CA ALA A 622 -5.61 -24.83 -29.16
C ALA A 622 -4.41 -23.87 -29.11
N PRO A 623 -3.50 -24.03 -28.12
CA PRO A 623 -2.21 -23.35 -28.16
C PRO A 623 -1.42 -23.74 -29.41
N LYS A 624 -0.71 -22.77 -29.98
CA LYS A 624 0.15 -23.01 -31.15
C LYS A 624 1.45 -23.69 -30.73
N GLU A 625 1.70 -24.90 -31.24
CA GLU A 625 2.90 -25.70 -30.90
C GLU A 625 4.21 -25.07 -31.40
N ASP A 626 4.18 -24.40 -32.55
CA ASP A 626 5.33 -23.66 -33.12
C ASP A 626 5.71 -22.41 -32.31
N LYS A 627 4.84 -21.99 -31.39
CA LYS A 627 5.05 -20.86 -30.47
C LYS A 627 5.10 -21.29 -29.00
N ASN A 628 5.42 -22.56 -28.75
CA ASN A 628 5.51 -23.07 -27.39
C ASN A 628 6.56 -22.31 -26.58
N TYR A 629 6.13 -21.74 -25.45
CA TYR A 629 6.98 -20.96 -24.56
C TYR A 629 8.20 -21.75 -24.03
N PHE A 630 8.05 -23.06 -23.81
CA PHE A 630 9.10 -23.91 -23.25
C PHE A 630 10.08 -24.46 -24.30
N ASN A 631 9.76 -24.31 -25.59
CA ASN A 631 10.66 -24.67 -26.69
C ASN A 631 11.71 -23.58 -26.89
N VAL A 632 12.67 -23.52 -25.97
CA VAL A 632 13.78 -22.57 -26.02
C VAL A 632 14.97 -23.22 -26.73
N ASP A 633 15.06 -23.03 -28.04
CA ASP A 633 16.32 -23.16 -28.79
C ASP A 633 16.94 -21.78 -28.94
N ARG A 634 17.69 -21.37 -27.92
CA ARG A 634 18.56 -20.19 -28.01
C ARG A 634 19.91 -20.63 -28.55
N ASP A 635 20.25 -20.19 -29.75
CA ASP A 635 21.62 -20.28 -30.25
C ASP A 635 22.49 -19.30 -29.44
N VAL A 636 23.09 -19.79 -28.35
CA VAL A 636 24.03 -19.02 -27.54
C VAL A 636 25.33 -18.88 -28.31
N THR A 637 25.48 -17.78 -29.05
CA THR A 637 26.72 -17.46 -29.79
C THR A 637 27.78 -16.84 -28.88
N ASN A 638 27.34 -16.10 -27.85
CA ASN A 638 28.21 -15.45 -26.87
C ASN A 638 27.59 -15.53 -25.46
N LEU A 639 28.16 -16.40 -24.61
CA LEU A 639 27.67 -16.64 -23.26
C LEU A 639 27.66 -15.38 -22.38
N ARG A 640 28.68 -14.53 -22.48
CA ARG A 640 28.80 -13.31 -21.64
C ARG A 640 27.70 -12.32 -21.96
N GLU A 641 27.49 -12.06 -23.25
CA GLU A 641 26.49 -11.12 -23.75
C GLU A 641 25.08 -11.60 -23.38
N GLN A 642 24.77 -12.88 -23.62
CA GLN A 642 23.48 -13.46 -23.26
C GLN A 642 23.21 -13.40 -21.74
N TRP A 643 24.23 -13.55 -20.90
CA TRP A 643 24.10 -13.40 -19.44
C TRP A 643 23.74 -11.96 -19.06
N ILE A 644 24.47 -10.99 -19.61
CA ILE A 644 24.24 -9.56 -19.37
C ILE A 644 22.85 -9.14 -19.87
N ASP A 645 22.43 -9.60 -21.05
CA ASP A 645 21.13 -9.28 -21.62
C ASP A 645 19.98 -9.91 -20.83
N THR A 646 20.17 -11.11 -20.30
CA THR A 646 19.21 -11.74 -19.39
C THR A 646 19.02 -10.87 -18.13
N LEU A 647 20.10 -10.32 -17.57
CA LEU A 647 20.00 -9.44 -16.40
C LEU A 647 19.39 -8.07 -16.70
N LYS A 648 19.48 -7.59 -17.95
CA LYS A 648 18.89 -6.32 -18.40
C LYS A 648 17.41 -6.43 -18.76
N ASP A 649 16.89 -7.64 -18.98
CA ASP A 649 15.47 -7.88 -19.28
C ASP A 649 14.58 -7.23 -18.20
N LEU A 650 13.51 -6.57 -18.61
CA LEU A 650 12.65 -5.81 -17.70
C LEU A 650 12.02 -6.67 -16.60
N ASN A 651 11.72 -7.94 -16.88
CA ASN A 651 11.15 -8.88 -15.93
C ASN A 651 12.22 -9.59 -15.07
N VAL A 652 13.52 -9.32 -15.32
CA VAL A 652 14.64 -9.87 -14.54
C VAL A 652 15.37 -8.78 -13.75
N CYS A 653 15.52 -7.58 -14.33
CA CYS A 653 16.32 -6.46 -13.82
C CYS A 653 15.88 -5.97 -12.43
N SER A 654 16.70 -5.13 -11.81
CA SER A 654 16.43 -4.61 -10.47
C SER A 654 15.25 -3.65 -10.48
N GLN A 655 14.35 -3.87 -9.52
CA GLN A 655 13.25 -2.94 -9.21
C GLN A 655 13.46 -2.24 -7.86
N LYS A 656 14.70 -2.22 -7.36
CA LYS A 656 15.06 -1.68 -6.03
C LYS A 656 14.56 -0.25 -5.81
N GLY A 657 14.78 0.64 -6.78
CA GLY A 657 14.34 2.04 -6.69
C GLY A 657 12.81 2.23 -6.63
N LEU A 658 12.04 1.27 -7.17
CA LEU A 658 10.57 1.24 -7.01
C LEU A 658 10.21 0.77 -5.60
N ILE A 659 10.79 -0.36 -5.16
CA ILE A 659 10.47 -1.02 -3.89
C ILE A 659 10.83 -0.16 -2.66
N GLU A 660 11.96 0.54 -2.67
CA GLU A 660 12.41 1.38 -1.55
C GLU A 660 11.47 2.57 -1.25
N ARG A 661 10.49 2.86 -2.11
CA ARG A 661 9.47 3.89 -1.87
C ARG A 661 8.46 3.48 -0.79
N PHE A 662 8.36 2.19 -0.50
CA PHE A 662 7.36 1.61 0.38
C PHE A 662 8.00 1.22 1.73
N ASP A 663 7.39 1.62 2.84
CA ASP A 663 7.85 1.23 4.17
C ASP A 663 7.70 -0.29 4.36
N SER A 664 8.79 -0.98 4.65
CA SER A 664 8.80 -2.43 4.89
C SER A 664 9.14 -2.78 6.34
N THR A 665 9.17 -1.81 7.25
CA THR A 665 9.77 -1.95 8.59
C THR A 665 8.82 -1.58 9.73
N ILE A 666 7.77 -0.79 9.46
CA ILE A 666 6.76 -0.38 10.45
C ILE A 666 6.10 -1.58 11.16
N GLY A 667 5.82 -1.43 12.45
CA GLY A 667 5.18 -2.47 13.27
C GLY A 667 6.15 -3.47 13.91
N ALA A 668 7.46 -3.33 13.64
CA ALA A 668 8.53 -4.19 14.16
C ALA A 668 8.25 -5.70 13.97
N GLY A 669 7.59 -6.05 12.85
CA GLY A 669 7.10 -7.40 12.57
C GLY A 669 7.73 -8.05 11.33
N THR A 670 8.37 -7.29 10.45
CA THR A 670 8.94 -7.81 9.19
C THR A 670 10.10 -8.77 9.44
N VAL A 671 9.96 -10.01 8.96
CA VAL A 671 10.97 -11.06 9.09
C VAL A 671 12.01 -10.94 7.98
N LEU A 672 11.57 -10.72 6.74
CA LEU A 672 12.44 -10.56 5.58
C LEU A 672 12.25 -9.15 4.99
N MET A 673 13.33 -8.38 4.93
CA MET A 673 13.37 -7.16 4.12
C MET A 673 13.25 -7.53 2.63
N PRO A 674 12.69 -6.65 1.77
CA PRO A 674 12.54 -6.95 0.34
C PRO A 674 13.87 -7.29 -0.36
N PHE A 675 14.99 -6.75 0.13
CA PHE A 675 16.33 -7.11 -0.31
C PHE A 675 17.18 -7.57 0.88
N GLY A 676 17.88 -8.69 0.71
CA GLY A 676 18.72 -9.34 1.71
C GLY A 676 20.23 -9.18 1.48
N GLY A 677 20.99 -9.62 2.46
CA GLY A 677 22.45 -9.59 2.52
C GLY A 677 23.03 -8.29 3.07
N LYS A 678 24.35 -8.29 3.30
CA LYS A 678 25.11 -7.14 3.78
C LYS A 678 24.85 -5.89 2.93
N TYR A 679 24.79 -6.06 1.61
CA TYR A 679 24.60 -4.99 0.63
C TYR A 679 23.13 -4.71 0.29
N GLN A 680 22.18 -5.54 0.77
CA GLN A 680 20.75 -5.39 0.48
C GLN A 680 20.47 -5.34 -1.04
N ASP A 681 21.03 -6.31 -1.76
CA ASP A 681 21.00 -6.38 -3.23
C ASP A 681 20.41 -7.69 -3.77
N THR A 682 20.08 -8.66 -2.92
CA THR A 682 19.39 -9.89 -3.34
C THR A 682 17.89 -9.77 -3.05
N PRO A 683 17.00 -9.83 -4.05
CA PRO A 683 15.56 -9.77 -3.81
C PRO A 683 15.06 -11.01 -3.05
N ALA A 684 14.12 -10.82 -2.13
CA ALA A 684 13.39 -11.89 -1.46
C ALA A 684 12.36 -12.55 -2.39
N GLU A 685 12.10 -13.84 -2.21
CA GLU A 685 11.12 -14.60 -3.01
C GLU A 685 9.66 -14.28 -2.62
N GLY A 686 9.44 -13.86 -1.38
CA GLY A 686 8.13 -13.51 -0.83
C GLY A 686 8.25 -12.57 0.36
N MET A 687 7.13 -12.00 0.76
CA MET A 687 7.07 -11.20 1.97
C MET A 687 6.82 -12.09 3.19
N ALA A 688 7.48 -11.80 4.32
CA ALA A 688 7.32 -12.55 5.55
C ALA A 688 7.27 -11.62 6.77
N ALA A 689 6.28 -11.80 7.66
CA ALA A 689 6.09 -10.99 8.85
C ALA A 689 5.48 -11.78 10.02
N LYS A 690 5.77 -11.36 11.25
CA LYS A 690 5.19 -11.89 12.50
C LYS A 690 3.73 -11.45 12.65
N LEU A 691 2.91 -12.24 13.35
CA LEU A 691 1.56 -11.80 13.73
C LEU A 691 1.62 -10.54 14.62
N PRO A 692 0.67 -9.60 14.47
CA PRO A 692 0.71 -8.29 15.12
C PRO A 692 0.20 -8.32 16.57
N VAL A 693 0.87 -9.07 17.44
CA VAL A 693 0.49 -9.21 18.86
C VAL A 693 0.88 -8.00 19.70
N LEU A 694 -0.03 -7.55 20.57
CA LEU A 694 0.20 -6.41 21.47
C LEU A 694 0.83 -6.86 22.79
N ASN A 695 1.88 -6.17 23.23
CA ASN A 695 2.58 -6.36 24.51
C ASN A 695 3.10 -7.79 24.79
N LYS A 696 3.23 -8.63 23.76
CA LYS A 696 3.71 -10.02 23.85
C LYS A 696 4.68 -10.32 22.71
N GLU A 697 5.34 -11.46 22.74
CA GLU A 697 6.15 -11.99 21.64
C GLU A 697 5.43 -13.14 20.94
N THR A 698 5.74 -13.33 19.66
CA THR A 698 5.25 -14.47 18.89
C THR A 698 6.34 -15.00 17.97
N LYS A 699 6.31 -16.30 17.73
CA LYS A 699 7.10 -16.95 16.66
C LYS A 699 6.23 -17.33 15.47
N THR A 700 4.92 -17.12 15.54
CA THR A 700 4.01 -17.32 14.42
C THR A 700 4.08 -16.13 13.49
N GLY A 701 4.30 -16.42 12.21
CA GLY A 701 4.30 -15.42 11.15
C GLY A 701 3.58 -15.96 9.91
N THR A 702 3.50 -15.11 8.91
CA THR A 702 2.91 -15.41 7.60
C THR A 702 3.94 -15.19 6.52
N ILE A 703 3.91 -16.02 5.48
CA ILE A 703 4.59 -15.82 4.21
C ILE A 703 3.52 -15.63 3.15
N MET A 704 3.69 -14.64 2.27
CA MET A 704 2.89 -14.49 1.07
C MET A 704 3.77 -14.28 -0.15
N THR A 705 3.42 -14.95 -1.23
CA THR A 705 4.12 -14.92 -2.53
C THR A 705 3.09 -14.80 -3.64
N PHE A 706 3.56 -14.49 -4.86
CA PHE A 706 2.74 -14.53 -6.05
C PHE A 706 3.41 -15.29 -7.20
N GLY A 707 2.60 -15.78 -8.14
CA GLY A 707 3.04 -16.37 -9.40
C GLY A 707 2.18 -15.88 -10.56
N TYR A 708 2.84 -15.50 -11.65
CA TYR A 708 2.22 -15.08 -12.90
C TYR A 708 3.30 -14.84 -13.97
N ASN A 709 3.05 -15.30 -15.19
CA ASN A 709 3.87 -14.99 -16.35
C ASN A 709 2.96 -14.63 -17.55
N PRO A 710 3.08 -13.42 -18.12
CA PRO A 710 2.22 -12.96 -19.22
C PRO A 710 2.48 -13.72 -20.52
N GLU A 711 3.71 -14.16 -20.79
CA GLU A 711 4.08 -14.89 -22.00
C GLU A 711 3.48 -16.31 -22.00
N ILE A 712 3.57 -17.03 -20.88
CA ILE A 712 2.93 -18.35 -20.74
C ILE A 712 1.42 -18.21 -20.88
N SER A 713 0.83 -17.22 -20.22
CA SER A 713 -0.63 -17.01 -20.22
C SER A 713 -1.17 -16.57 -21.59
N THR A 714 -0.38 -15.83 -22.35
CA THR A 714 -0.71 -15.44 -23.73
C THR A 714 -0.61 -16.63 -24.69
N TRP A 715 0.40 -17.48 -24.53
CA TRP A 715 0.53 -18.72 -25.30
C TRP A 715 -0.59 -19.71 -24.99
N SER A 716 -0.85 -19.97 -23.70
CA SER A 716 -1.91 -20.83 -23.23
C SER A 716 -2.42 -20.39 -21.85
N PRO A 717 -3.65 -19.84 -21.75
CA PRO A 717 -4.22 -19.44 -20.47
C PRO A 717 -4.28 -20.59 -19.45
N PHE A 718 -4.52 -21.83 -19.89
CA PHE A 718 -4.50 -23.03 -19.05
C PHE A 718 -3.13 -23.25 -18.41
N HIS A 719 -2.06 -23.28 -19.22
CA HIS A 719 -0.70 -23.46 -18.70
C HIS A 719 -0.27 -22.26 -17.85
N GLY A 720 -0.65 -21.03 -18.25
CA GLY A 720 -0.38 -19.81 -17.49
C GLY A 720 -0.89 -19.91 -16.06
N ALA A 721 -2.13 -20.37 -15.87
CA ALA A 721 -2.72 -20.58 -14.56
C ALA A 721 -2.05 -21.73 -13.77
N VAL A 722 -1.71 -22.84 -14.42
CA VAL A 722 -1.00 -23.96 -13.78
C VAL A 722 0.35 -23.49 -13.23
N TYR A 723 1.15 -22.81 -14.06
CA TYR A 723 2.46 -22.34 -13.67
C TYR A 723 2.41 -21.17 -12.67
N ALA A 724 1.37 -20.33 -12.70
CA ALA A 724 1.12 -19.33 -11.67
C ALA A 724 0.97 -19.97 -10.28
N VAL A 725 0.16 -21.02 -10.15
CA VAL A 725 -0.01 -21.75 -8.89
C VAL A 725 1.31 -22.42 -8.47
N VAL A 726 1.99 -23.12 -9.39
CA VAL A 726 3.26 -23.79 -9.11
C VAL A 726 4.35 -22.80 -8.67
N GLU A 727 4.48 -21.65 -9.33
CA GLU A 727 5.46 -20.64 -8.97
C GLU A 727 5.19 -20.06 -7.58
N SER A 728 3.94 -19.66 -7.30
CA SER A 728 3.58 -19.11 -5.99
C SER A 728 3.87 -20.11 -4.86
N ALA A 729 3.56 -21.39 -5.05
CA ALA A 729 3.82 -22.44 -4.07
C ALA A 729 5.32 -22.76 -3.90
N ALA A 730 6.08 -22.83 -5.00
CA ALA A 730 7.53 -23.05 -4.92
C ALA A 730 8.25 -21.91 -4.18
N LYS A 731 7.81 -20.66 -4.37
CA LYS A 731 8.35 -19.50 -3.63
C LYS A 731 8.06 -19.58 -2.13
N ILE A 732 6.87 -20.07 -1.72
CA ILE A 732 6.58 -20.30 -0.29
C ILE A 732 7.60 -21.26 0.32
N VAL A 733 7.88 -22.37 -0.36
CA VAL A 733 8.86 -23.36 0.10
C VAL A 733 10.28 -22.79 0.10
N ALA A 734 10.65 -22.01 -0.90
CA ALA A 734 11.95 -21.31 -0.94
C ALA A 734 12.12 -20.30 0.21
N CYS A 735 11.02 -19.76 0.77
CA CYS A 735 11.04 -18.94 1.98
C CYS A 735 11.00 -19.75 3.29
N GLY A 736 10.92 -21.09 3.22
CA GLY A 736 10.82 -21.98 4.37
C GLY A 736 9.40 -22.28 4.86
N GLY A 737 8.39 -22.05 4.02
CA GLY A 737 7.00 -22.45 4.29
C GLY A 737 6.70 -23.90 3.87
N ASP A 738 5.51 -24.38 4.24
CA ASP A 738 5.03 -25.73 3.94
C ASP A 738 4.00 -25.71 2.81
N ALA A 739 4.34 -26.34 1.67
CA ALA A 739 3.49 -26.39 0.50
C ALA A 739 2.09 -26.98 0.75
N SER A 740 1.95 -27.94 1.68
CA SER A 740 0.67 -28.61 1.96
C SER A 740 -0.32 -27.74 2.75
N LYS A 741 0.18 -26.67 3.37
CA LYS A 741 -0.61 -25.73 4.20
C LYS A 741 -0.79 -24.39 3.50
N ILE A 742 -0.68 -24.36 2.18
CA ILE A 742 -0.93 -23.15 1.39
C ILE A 742 -2.44 -22.95 1.24
N ARG A 743 -2.85 -21.69 1.33
CA ARG A 743 -4.16 -21.21 0.91
C ARG A 743 -3.96 -20.15 -0.16
N LEU A 744 -4.76 -20.24 -1.22
CA LEU A 744 -4.62 -19.40 -2.40
C LEU A 744 -5.73 -18.34 -2.43
N THR A 745 -5.44 -17.25 -3.14
CA THR A 745 -6.44 -16.33 -3.66
C THR A 745 -6.03 -15.91 -5.06
N PHE A 746 -6.99 -15.78 -5.97
CA PHE A 746 -6.73 -15.51 -7.38
C PHE A 746 -7.15 -14.11 -7.81
N GLN A 747 -6.39 -13.52 -8.72
CA GLN A 747 -6.79 -12.30 -9.41
C GLN A 747 -6.89 -12.56 -10.91
N GLU A 748 -8.10 -12.46 -11.44
CA GLU A 748 -8.37 -12.57 -12.87
C GLU A 748 -8.41 -11.18 -13.52
N TYR A 749 -7.68 -11.01 -14.64
CA TYR A 749 -7.76 -9.82 -15.47
C TYR A 749 -7.69 -10.18 -16.96
N PHE A 750 -8.80 -9.97 -17.67
CA PHE A 750 -8.93 -10.37 -19.06
C PHE A 750 -9.50 -9.22 -19.90
N GLU A 751 -9.41 -9.39 -21.22
CA GLU A 751 -10.10 -8.53 -22.16
C GLU A 751 -11.62 -8.50 -21.93
N ARG A 752 -12.28 -7.50 -22.53
CA ARG A 752 -13.75 -7.46 -22.53
C ARG A 752 -14.33 -8.63 -23.32
N LEU A 753 -15.14 -9.48 -22.69
CA LEU A 753 -15.59 -10.72 -23.34
C LEU A 753 -16.70 -10.53 -24.38
N GLY A 754 -17.69 -9.66 -24.10
CA GLY A 754 -18.83 -9.45 -24.99
C GLY A 754 -19.61 -10.73 -25.27
N LYS A 755 -20.09 -10.91 -26.51
CA LYS A 755 -20.77 -12.14 -26.97
C LYS A 755 -19.86 -13.08 -27.77
N ASP A 756 -18.54 -12.90 -27.70
CA ASP A 756 -17.57 -13.69 -28.46
C ASP A 756 -17.14 -14.94 -27.68
N ALA A 757 -17.62 -16.11 -28.13
CA ALA A 757 -17.32 -17.39 -27.49
C ALA A 757 -15.82 -17.68 -27.31
N SER A 758 -14.96 -17.17 -28.20
CA SER A 758 -13.51 -17.38 -28.12
C SER A 758 -12.82 -16.53 -27.06
N ARG A 759 -13.34 -15.32 -26.80
CA ARG A 759 -12.88 -14.49 -25.67
C ARG A 759 -13.24 -15.14 -24.33
N TRP A 760 -14.46 -15.68 -24.20
CA TRP A 760 -14.88 -16.46 -23.03
C TRP A 760 -14.06 -17.74 -22.82
N GLY A 761 -13.49 -18.30 -23.89
CA GLY A 761 -12.59 -19.45 -23.83
C GLY A 761 -11.32 -19.21 -23.02
N LYS A 762 -10.82 -17.97 -22.94
CA LYS A 762 -9.59 -17.65 -22.22
C LYS A 762 -9.72 -17.74 -20.69
N PRO A 763 -10.66 -17.01 -20.02
CA PRO A 763 -10.84 -17.16 -18.58
C PRO A 763 -11.33 -18.57 -18.22
N PHE A 764 -12.15 -19.20 -19.07
CA PHE A 764 -12.53 -20.60 -18.87
C PHE A 764 -11.30 -21.54 -18.82
N ALA A 765 -10.40 -21.44 -19.82
CA ALA A 765 -9.19 -22.26 -19.86
C ALA A 765 -8.25 -21.97 -18.69
N ALA A 766 -8.09 -20.71 -18.28
CA ALA A 766 -7.31 -20.34 -17.12
C ALA A 766 -7.87 -20.95 -15.82
N LEU A 767 -9.18 -20.85 -15.60
CA LEU A 767 -9.82 -21.44 -14.42
C LEU A 767 -9.75 -22.98 -14.40
N MET A 768 -9.84 -23.63 -15.56
CA MET A 768 -9.55 -25.08 -15.67
C MET A 768 -8.10 -25.40 -15.26
N GLY A 769 -7.14 -24.59 -15.68
CA GLY A 769 -5.73 -24.76 -15.30
C GLY A 769 -5.50 -24.57 -13.80
N ALA A 770 -6.11 -23.54 -13.22
CA ALA A 770 -6.08 -23.29 -11.79
C ALA A 770 -6.73 -24.43 -10.99
N LEU A 771 -7.89 -24.93 -11.42
CA LEU A 771 -8.55 -26.09 -10.80
C LEU A 771 -7.66 -27.34 -10.86
N TYR A 772 -7.03 -27.60 -12.01
CA TYR A 772 -6.10 -28.71 -12.17
C TYR A 772 -4.95 -28.62 -11.16
N ALA A 773 -4.26 -27.48 -11.10
CA ALA A 773 -3.14 -27.30 -10.18
C ALA A 773 -3.55 -27.40 -8.70
N GLN A 774 -4.71 -26.83 -8.32
CA GLN A 774 -5.27 -26.96 -6.97
C GLN A 774 -5.48 -28.43 -6.56
N ARG A 775 -6.11 -29.23 -7.43
CA ARG A 775 -6.37 -30.66 -7.17
C ARG A 775 -5.07 -31.45 -7.09
N GLN A 776 -4.11 -31.18 -7.98
CA GLN A 776 -2.85 -31.91 -8.02
C GLN A 776 -1.96 -31.66 -6.80
N LEU A 777 -1.96 -30.44 -6.27
CA LEU A 777 -1.19 -30.03 -5.10
C LEU A 777 -1.95 -30.20 -3.77
N GLY A 778 -3.27 -30.29 -3.81
CA GLY A 778 -4.11 -30.35 -2.59
C GLY A 778 -4.22 -29.02 -1.85
N ILE A 779 -4.13 -27.90 -2.57
CA ILE A 779 -4.20 -26.54 -2.01
C ILE A 779 -5.35 -25.77 -2.66
N ALA A 780 -6.14 -25.06 -1.86
CA ALA A 780 -7.37 -24.43 -2.32
C ALA A 780 -7.25 -22.92 -2.46
N ALA A 781 -7.88 -22.37 -3.50
CA ALA A 781 -8.24 -20.97 -3.56
C ALA A 781 -9.50 -20.72 -2.73
N ILE A 782 -9.34 -19.98 -1.63
CA ILE A 782 -10.42 -19.68 -0.68
C ILE A 782 -10.97 -18.26 -0.83
N GLY A 783 -10.53 -17.56 -1.87
CA GLY A 783 -11.07 -16.29 -2.33
C GLY A 783 -10.47 -15.89 -3.68
N GLY A 784 -10.88 -14.72 -4.18
CA GLY A 784 -10.38 -14.15 -5.40
C GLY A 784 -11.14 -12.89 -5.80
N LYS A 785 -10.75 -12.30 -6.94
CA LYS A 785 -11.37 -11.11 -7.52
C LYS A 785 -11.13 -11.10 -9.02
N ASP A 786 -12.15 -10.71 -9.79
CA ASP A 786 -12.07 -10.65 -11.24
C ASP A 786 -12.28 -9.24 -11.82
N SER A 787 -11.70 -9.02 -13.01
CA SER A 787 -11.87 -7.80 -13.81
C SER A 787 -11.89 -8.14 -15.30
N MET A 788 -13.04 -7.96 -15.97
CA MET A 788 -13.25 -8.30 -17.39
C MET A 788 -13.28 -7.07 -18.30
N SER A 789 -12.44 -6.06 -18.01
CA SER A 789 -12.45 -4.74 -18.66
C SER A 789 -11.13 -4.35 -19.35
N GLY A 790 -10.24 -5.32 -19.58
CA GLY A 790 -8.88 -5.12 -20.09
C GLY A 790 -8.77 -4.91 -21.59
N SER A 791 -9.58 -4.02 -22.17
CA SER A 791 -9.49 -3.67 -23.60
C SER A 791 -9.48 -2.14 -23.80
N PHE A 792 -8.66 -1.66 -24.73
CA PHE A 792 -8.66 -0.26 -25.18
C PHE A 792 -8.58 -0.19 -26.71
N LYS A 793 -9.58 0.43 -27.34
CA LYS A 793 -9.79 0.36 -28.80
C LYS A 793 -9.80 -1.11 -29.26
N ASP A 794 -8.83 -1.53 -30.07
CA ASP A 794 -8.69 -2.90 -30.58
C ASP A 794 -7.57 -3.70 -29.89
N MET A 795 -6.95 -3.14 -28.85
CA MET A 795 -5.92 -3.81 -28.06
C MET A 795 -6.50 -4.44 -26.80
N ASP A 796 -5.94 -5.57 -26.41
CA ASP A 796 -6.32 -6.33 -25.24
C ASP A 796 -5.11 -6.51 -24.32
N VAL A 797 -5.37 -6.57 -23.02
CA VAL A 797 -4.36 -6.97 -22.02
C VAL A 797 -3.97 -8.44 -22.19
N PRO A 798 -2.77 -8.87 -21.75
CA PRO A 798 -2.46 -10.29 -21.70
C PRO A 798 -3.47 -11.02 -20.80
N PRO A 799 -3.92 -12.23 -21.17
CA PRO A 799 -4.73 -13.06 -20.28
C PRO A 799 -4.03 -13.23 -18.93
N THR A 800 -4.73 -12.89 -17.84
CA THR A 800 -4.10 -12.82 -16.52
C THR A 800 -4.89 -13.61 -15.49
N LEU A 801 -4.20 -14.58 -14.88
CA LEU A 801 -4.59 -15.18 -13.60
C LEU A 801 -3.35 -15.14 -12.71
N VAL A 802 -3.37 -14.26 -11.70
CA VAL A 802 -2.30 -14.18 -10.70
C VAL A 802 -2.66 -15.07 -9.53
N SER A 803 -1.74 -15.97 -9.16
CA SER A 803 -1.87 -16.80 -7.96
C SER A 803 -1.16 -16.15 -6.79
N PHE A 804 -1.89 -15.80 -5.74
CA PHE A 804 -1.31 -15.42 -4.45
C PHE A 804 -1.39 -16.59 -3.49
N ALA A 805 -0.26 -16.97 -2.89
CA ALA A 805 -0.17 -18.06 -1.93
C ALA A 805 0.16 -17.53 -0.54
N VAL A 806 -0.56 -18.00 0.48
CA VAL A 806 -0.34 -17.67 1.89
C VAL A 806 -0.06 -18.93 2.69
N ASN A 807 0.96 -18.89 3.55
CA ASN A 807 1.28 -19.94 4.49
C ASN A 807 1.59 -19.35 5.88
N VAL A 808 1.05 -19.97 6.94
CA VAL A 808 1.42 -19.63 8.32
C VAL A 808 2.61 -20.48 8.74
N VAL A 809 3.64 -19.83 9.27
CA VAL A 809 4.96 -20.42 9.50
C VAL A 809 5.48 -20.10 10.90
N ASN A 810 6.43 -20.92 11.38
CA ASN A 810 7.29 -20.53 12.47
C ASN A 810 8.46 -19.68 11.93
N THR A 811 8.58 -18.43 12.39
CA THR A 811 9.60 -17.48 11.92
C THR A 811 11.06 -17.96 12.11
N ASP A 812 11.32 -18.91 13.01
CA ASP A 812 12.64 -19.54 13.15
C ASP A 812 13.04 -20.32 11.88
N LYS A 813 12.06 -20.83 11.12
CA LYS A 813 12.24 -21.64 9.91
C LYS A 813 12.27 -20.84 8.62
N VAL A 814 11.95 -19.55 8.68
CA VAL A 814 12.03 -18.66 7.50
C VAL A 814 13.48 -18.47 7.10
N ILE A 815 13.77 -18.72 5.82
CA ILE A 815 15.07 -18.55 5.16
C ILE A 815 15.00 -17.45 4.09
N SER A 816 16.14 -16.91 3.68
CA SER A 816 16.23 -15.87 2.66
C SER A 816 17.15 -16.27 1.50
N SER A 817 17.13 -15.50 0.42
CA SER A 817 17.65 -15.97 -0.86
C SER A 817 19.14 -15.76 -1.09
N GLU A 818 19.80 -14.85 -0.37
CA GLU A 818 21.21 -14.56 -0.60
C GLU A 818 22.13 -15.67 -0.08
N PHE A 819 23.20 -15.97 -0.84
CA PHE A 819 24.19 -16.95 -0.40
C PHE A 819 24.81 -16.52 0.94
N LYS A 820 24.92 -17.46 1.88
CA LYS A 820 25.27 -17.19 3.27
C LYS A 820 26.73 -17.47 3.58
N LYS A 821 27.32 -18.46 2.91
CA LYS A 821 28.63 -18.99 3.28
C LYS A 821 29.45 -19.37 2.06
N VAL A 822 30.75 -19.15 2.14
CA VAL A 822 31.75 -19.64 1.17
C VAL A 822 31.99 -21.14 1.37
N GLY A 823 32.14 -21.88 0.27
CA GLY A 823 32.41 -23.31 0.27
C GLY A 823 31.17 -24.18 0.48
N SER A 824 29.96 -23.61 0.38
CA SER A 824 28.69 -24.35 0.33
C SER A 824 28.48 -25.01 -1.03
N ASN A 825 27.76 -26.14 -1.06
CA ASN A 825 27.27 -26.73 -2.29
C ASN A 825 26.04 -25.96 -2.79
N ILE A 826 25.94 -25.78 -4.10
CA ILE A 826 24.77 -25.21 -4.77
C ILE A 826 24.07 -26.35 -5.51
N VAL A 827 22.82 -26.60 -5.14
CA VAL A 827 22.05 -27.75 -5.62
C VAL A 827 20.77 -27.25 -6.28
N ILE A 828 20.48 -27.73 -7.48
CA ILE A 828 19.15 -27.57 -8.10
C ILE A 828 18.34 -28.85 -7.89
N ILE A 829 17.10 -28.66 -7.48
CA ILE A 829 16.07 -29.70 -7.43
C ILE A 829 15.08 -29.37 -8.56
N PRO A 830 15.22 -30.02 -9.73
CA PRO A 830 14.46 -29.68 -10.92
C PRO A 830 13.01 -30.19 -10.84
N MET A 831 12.08 -29.40 -11.34
CA MET A 831 10.78 -29.88 -11.78
C MET A 831 10.91 -30.42 -13.22
N THR A 832 10.27 -31.55 -13.50
CA THR A 832 10.17 -32.13 -14.85
C THR A 832 8.79 -31.85 -15.44
N ARG A 833 8.71 -31.82 -16.79
CA ARG A 833 7.46 -31.66 -17.54
C ARG A 833 7.03 -32.98 -18.16
N ASP A 834 5.72 -33.18 -18.33
CA ASP A 834 5.15 -34.29 -19.07
C ASP A 834 5.06 -34.00 -20.59
N GLU A 835 4.42 -34.90 -21.33
CA GLU A 835 4.26 -34.78 -22.79
C GLU A 835 3.37 -33.60 -23.23
N TYR A 836 2.64 -32.97 -22.29
CA TYR A 836 1.78 -31.80 -22.54
C TYR A 836 2.42 -30.50 -22.01
N ASP A 837 3.72 -30.51 -21.67
CA ASP A 837 4.43 -29.40 -21.04
C ASP A 837 3.87 -28.98 -19.66
N LEU A 838 3.12 -29.86 -19.00
CA LEU A 838 2.62 -29.63 -17.65
C LEU A 838 3.64 -30.13 -16.62
N PRO A 839 3.67 -29.52 -15.41
CA PRO A 839 4.50 -30.01 -14.31
C PRO A 839 4.16 -31.46 -13.96
N ASN A 840 5.18 -32.30 -13.79
CA ASN A 840 5.00 -33.60 -13.15
C ASN A 840 4.72 -33.38 -11.65
N PHE A 841 3.45 -33.36 -11.28
CA PHE A 841 3.03 -33.03 -9.92
C PHE A 841 3.47 -34.04 -8.87
N ASP A 842 3.68 -35.30 -9.23
CA ASP A 842 4.20 -36.30 -8.28
C ASP A 842 5.66 -36.05 -7.93
N VAL A 843 6.48 -35.66 -8.92
CA VAL A 843 7.85 -35.21 -8.69
C VAL A 843 7.85 -33.90 -7.92
N LEU A 844 7.06 -32.91 -8.35
CA LEU A 844 6.97 -31.60 -7.71
C LEU A 844 6.61 -31.70 -6.22
N LYS A 845 5.55 -32.46 -5.86
CA LYS A 845 5.16 -32.64 -4.45
C LYS A 845 6.27 -33.24 -3.60
N LYS A 846 6.98 -34.24 -4.13
CA LYS A 846 8.12 -34.86 -3.45
C LYS A 846 9.26 -33.86 -3.24
N ASN A 847 9.58 -33.09 -4.28
CA ASN A 847 10.63 -32.07 -4.23
C ASN A 847 10.31 -30.99 -3.20
N LEU A 848 9.10 -30.41 -3.25
CA LEU A 848 8.65 -29.38 -2.30
C LEU A 848 8.68 -29.88 -0.86
N LYS A 849 8.23 -31.12 -0.62
CA LYS A 849 8.27 -31.75 0.70
C LYS A 849 9.71 -31.98 1.20
N ALA A 850 10.61 -32.41 0.32
CA ALA A 850 12.01 -32.62 0.66
C ALA A 850 12.69 -31.31 1.08
N VAL A 851 12.52 -30.24 0.30
CA VAL A 851 13.06 -28.91 0.64
C VAL A 851 12.48 -28.38 1.95
N THR A 852 11.16 -28.54 2.15
CA THR A 852 10.50 -28.16 3.42
C THR A 852 11.15 -28.90 4.59
N SER A 853 11.29 -30.24 4.49
CA SER A 853 11.91 -31.06 5.54
C SER A 853 13.36 -30.67 5.83
N MET A 854 14.17 -30.40 4.80
CA MET A 854 15.56 -29.97 4.98
C MET A 854 15.63 -28.58 5.66
N THR A 855 14.72 -27.68 5.29
CA THR A 855 14.62 -26.35 5.91
C THR A 855 14.18 -26.44 7.37
N GLU A 856 13.24 -27.33 7.69
CA GLU A 856 12.84 -27.61 9.08
C GLU A 856 14.01 -28.13 9.93
N LYS A 857 14.91 -28.93 9.34
CA LYS A 857 16.17 -29.38 9.96
C LYS A 857 17.29 -28.34 9.96
N GLN A 858 17.08 -27.16 9.37
CA GLN A 858 18.07 -26.08 9.20
C GLN A 858 19.28 -26.47 8.34
N GLU A 859 19.07 -27.38 7.37
CA GLU A 859 20.12 -27.85 6.44
C GLU A 859 20.23 -26.95 5.19
N VAL A 860 19.16 -26.24 4.85
CA VAL A 860 19.12 -25.24 3.77
C VAL A 860 19.49 -23.87 4.32
N LEU A 861 20.54 -23.25 3.75
CA LEU A 861 21.04 -21.94 4.16
C LEU A 861 20.36 -20.79 3.43
N SER A 862 20.12 -20.97 2.13
CA SER A 862 19.40 -20.04 1.26
C SER A 862 18.72 -20.79 0.11
N ALA A 863 17.68 -20.20 -0.47
CA ALA A 863 16.96 -20.79 -1.59
C ALA A 863 16.32 -19.73 -2.51
N MET A 864 16.18 -20.05 -3.80
CA MET A 864 15.50 -19.22 -4.80
C MET A 864 14.91 -20.09 -5.92
N THR A 865 13.75 -19.71 -6.44
CA THR A 865 13.09 -20.43 -7.54
C THR A 865 13.65 -20.05 -8.90
N VAL A 866 13.69 -21.01 -9.83
CA VAL A 866 14.12 -20.77 -11.22
C VAL A 866 12.93 -20.32 -12.07
N ARG A 867 13.07 -19.18 -12.75
CA ARG A 867 12.03 -18.53 -13.56
C ARG A 867 12.49 -18.33 -15.00
N ASN A 868 11.99 -17.31 -15.69
CA ASN A 868 12.27 -17.01 -17.10
C ASN A 868 13.74 -16.74 -17.41
N GLY A 869 14.53 -16.18 -16.48
CA GLY A 869 15.96 -15.95 -16.67
C GLY A 869 16.84 -17.18 -16.42
N GLY A 870 16.27 -18.31 -16.01
CA GLY A 870 17.01 -19.57 -15.83
C GLY A 870 17.97 -19.58 -14.64
N ILE A 871 18.90 -20.54 -14.63
CA ILE A 871 19.88 -20.69 -13.54
C ILE A 871 20.80 -19.48 -13.46
N CYS A 872 21.12 -18.83 -14.58
CA CYS A 872 22.03 -17.69 -14.62
C CYS A 872 21.48 -16.49 -13.82
N GLU A 873 20.18 -16.21 -13.93
CA GLU A 873 19.49 -15.21 -13.13
C GLU A 873 19.60 -15.54 -11.64
N VAL A 874 19.25 -16.78 -11.28
CA VAL A 874 19.18 -17.22 -9.88
C VAL A 874 20.53 -17.10 -9.20
N VAL A 875 21.59 -17.68 -9.77
CA VAL A 875 22.92 -17.64 -9.14
C VAL A 875 23.47 -16.22 -9.09
N SER A 876 23.16 -15.37 -10.07
CA SER A 876 23.53 -13.95 -10.04
C SER A 876 22.85 -13.23 -8.88
N LYS A 877 21.52 -13.33 -8.79
CA LYS A 877 20.72 -12.68 -7.74
C LYS A 877 21.10 -13.15 -6.34
N MET A 878 21.30 -14.46 -6.14
CA MET A 878 21.75 -15.02 -4.85
C MET A 878 23.16 -14.55 -4.45
N SER A 879 24.02 -14.22 -5.43
CA SER A 879 25.40 -13.75 -5.19
C SER A 879 25.47 -12.27 -4.80
N PHE A 880 24.51 -11.44 -5.23
CA PHE A 880 24.59 -9.98 -5.04
C PHE A 880 24.66 -9.57 -3.57
N GLY A 881 23.69 -9.97 -2.74
CA GLY A 881 23.49 -9.42 -1.39
C GLY A 881 24.70 -9.53 -0.46
N ASN A 882 25.55 -10.54 -0.63
CA ASN A 882 26.78 -10.73 0.17
C ASN A 882 28.07 -10.71 -0.66
N ARG A 883 27.98 -10.49 -1.99
CA ARG A 883 29.10 -10.54 -2.95
C ARG A 883 29.89 -11.86 -2.88
N ILE A 884 29.20 -12.98 -2.64
CA ILE A 884 29.79 -14.32 -2.61
C ILE A 884 29.84 -14.87 -4.04
N GLY A 885 31.01 -15.31 -4.48
CA GLY A 885 31.21 -15.89 -5.80
C GLY A 885 30.62 -17.28 -5.97
N VAL A 886 30.57 -17.74 -7.22
CA VAL A 886 30.07 -19.06 -7.59
C VAL A 886 30.99 -19.70 -8.61
N LYS A 887 31.27 -21.00 -8.46
CA LYS A 887 31.89 -21.81 -9.51
C LYS A 887 30.93 -22.90 -9.96
N LEU A 888 30.38 -22.74 -11.17
CA LEU A 888 29.51 -23.72 -11.81
C LEU A 888 30.34 -24.81 -12.48
N SER A 889 29.89 -26.06 -12.38
CA SER A 889 30.61 -27.23 -12.91
C SER A 889 29.75 -28.19 -13.71
N ASN A 890 28.46 -28.31 -13.39
CA ASN A 890 27.55 -29.29 -14.00
C ASN A 890 26.30 -28.59 -14.57
N VAL A 891 26.47 -27.56 -15.40
CA VAL A 891 25.35 -26.87 -16.05
C VAL A 891 25.69 -26.65 -17.52
N THR A 892 24.78 -27.06 -18.40
CA THR A 892 24.90 -26.81 -19.85
C THR A 892 24.44 -25.39 -20.19
N GLU A 893 24.88 -24.85 -21.31
CA GLU A 893 24.46 -23.51 -21.76
C GLU A 893 22.94 -23.41 -21.95
N LYS A 894 22.30 -24.50 -22.43
CA LYS A 894 20.83 -24.56 -22.54
C LYS A 894 20.15 -24.48 -21.17
N GLU A 895 20.64 -25.21 -20.17
CA GLU A 895 20.11 -25.17 -18.80
C GLU A 895 20.30 -23.79 -18.13
N LEU A 896 21.36 -23.05 -18.46
CA LEU A 896 21.63 -21.73 -17.87
C LEU A 896 20.50 -20.73 -18.12
N PHE A 897 19.86 -20.79 -19.29
CA PHE A 897 18.85 -19.82 -19.74
C PHE A 897 17.45 -20.42 -19.90
N ALA A 898 17.27 -21.70 -19.59
CA ALA A 898 15.97 -22.36 -19.74
C ALA A 898 15.00 -21.92 -18.62
N PRO A 899 13.73 -21.61 -18.95
CA PRO A 899 12.71 -21.41 -17.94
C PRO A 899 12.39 -22.73 -17.24
N MET A 900 12.51 -22.78 -15.90
CA MET A 900 12.32 -23.99 -15.10
C MET A 900 11.39 -23.78 -13.88
N TYR A 901 10.25 -23.11 -14.11
CA TYR A 901 9.23 -22.84 -13.08
C TYR A 901 8.90 -24.08 -12.24
N GLY A 902 8.92 -23.93 -10.91
CA GLY A 902 8.75 -25.02 -9.94
C GLY A 902 10.07 -25.67 -9.47
N SER A 903 11.18 -25.41 -10.15
CA SER A 903 12.52 -25.84 -9.71
C SER A 903 13.08 -24.88 -8.66
N ILE A 904 13.83 -25.42 -7.69
CA ILE A 904 14.42 -24.64 -6.59
C ILE A 904 15.93 -24.86 -6.59
N VAL A 905 16.69 -23.76 -6.52
CA VAL A 905 18.12 -23.78 -6.20
C VAL A 905 18.28 -23.54 -4.70
N ILE A 906 19.03 -24.41 -4.03
CA ILE A 906 19.33 -24.33 -2.60
C ILE A 906 20.83 -24.27 -2.36
N GLU A 907 21.21 -23.52 -1.33
CA GLU A 907 22.55 -23.54 -0.74
C GLU A 907 22.54 -24.45 0.48
N VAL A 908 23.48 -25.40 0.52
CA VAL A 908 23.62 -26.36 1.61
C VAL A 908 25.09 -26.53 2.00
N SER A 909 25.34 -26.95 3.24
CA SER A 909 26.70 -27.23 3.70
C SER A 909 27.37 -28.31 2.83
N LYS A 910 28.68 -28.17 2.59
CA LYS A 910 29.48 -29.16 1.83
C LYS A 910 29.51 -30.54 2.47
N ASP A 911 29.40 -30.59 3.78
CA ASP A 911 29.44 -31.82 4.58
C ASP A 911 28.08 -32.54 4.66
N LEU A 912 27.02 -31.96 4.07
CA LEU A 912 25.69 -32.57 4.08
C LEU A 912 25.64 -33.78 3.15
N ASP A 913 25.19 -34.93 3.67
CA ASP A 913 25.00 -36.14 2.87
C ASP A 913 23.72 -36.03 2.02
N LEU A 914 23.87 -35.47 0.81
CA LEU A 914 22.77 -35.28 -0.14
C LEU A 914 22.14 -36.60 -0.60
N ASN A 915 22.90 -37.69 -0.68
CA ASN A 915 22.35 -39.00 -1.08
C ASN A 915 21.34 -39.50 -0.04
N LYS A 916 21.56 -39.16 1.23
CA LYS A 916 20.65 -39.47 2.33
C LYS A 916 19.47 -38.51 2.40
N GLU A 917 19.72 -37.20 2.39
CA GLU A 917 18.65 -36.21 2.60
C GLU A 917 17.74 -36.03 1.39
N LEU A 918 18.25 -36.25 0.17
CA LEU A 918 17.50 -36.22 -1.09
C LEU A 918 17.29 -37.63 -1.67
N ALA A 919 17.25 -38.66 -0.82
CA ALA A 919 17.00 -40.03 -1.25
C ALA A 919 15.68 -40.15 -2.02
N GLY A 920 15.74 -40.60 -3.28
CA GLY A 920 14.56 -40.72 -4.15
C GLY A 920 14.05 -39.40 -4.74
N ILE A 921 14.81 -38.31 -4.56
CA ILE A 921 14.61 -37.01 -5.20
C ILE A 921 15.68 -36.85 -6.27
N GLU A 922 15.28 -36.44 -7.47
CA GLU A 922 16.24 -36.06 -8.50
C GLU A 922 16.84 -34.69 -8.14
N TYR A 923 18.16 -34.59 -8.13
CA TYR A 923 18.87 -33.35 -7.88
C TYR A 923 20.19 -33.31 -8.64
N LYS A 924 20.73 -32.10 -8.81
CA LYS A 924 22.04 -31.87 -9.44
C LYS A 924 22.83 -30.86 -8.63
N VAL A 925 24.06 -31.22 -8.25
CA VAL A 925 25.02 -30.26 -7.68
C VAL A 925 25.57 -29.43 -8.84
N ILE A 926 25.14 -28.18 -8.94
CA ILE A 926 25.44 -27.31 -10.08
C ILE A 926 26.72 -26.49 -9.88
N GLY A 927 27.20 -26.36 -8.65
CA GLY A 927 28.43 -25.66 -8.34
C GLY A 927 28.70 -25.55 -6.84
N GLU A 928 29.66 -24.70 -6.51
CA GLU A 928 29.99 -24.33 -5.12
C GLU A 928 30.14 -22.81 -5.00
N THR A 929 29.91 -22.29 -3.80
CA THR A 929 30.18 -20.88 -3.47
C THR A 929 31.66 -20.68 -3.19
N ILE A 930 32.22 -19.55 -3.62
CA ILE A 930 33.65 -19.22 -3.51
C ILE A 930 33.86 -17.82 -2.94
N GLU A 931 35.05 -17.56 -2.42
CA GLU A 931 35.40 -16.28 -1.80
C GLU A 931 35.60 -15.16 -2.82
N GLU A 932 36.20 -15.48 -3.97
CA GLU A 932 36.42 -14.50 -5.04
C GLU A 932 35.06 -14.02 -5.58
N PRO A 933 34.79 -12.69 -5.66
CA PRO A 933 33.49 -12.14 -6.04
C PRO A 933 33.24 -12.22 -7.55
N SER A 934 33.25 -13.43 -8.08
CA SER A 934 33.06 -13.73 -9.49
C SER A 934 32.26 -15.02 -9.68
N ILE A 935 31.54 -15.08 -10.79
CA ILE A 935 30.83 -16.28 -11.26
C ILE A 935 31.68 -16.92 -12.36
N TYR A 936 32.06 -18.17 -12.16
CA TYR A 936 32.71 -19.01 -13.16
C TYR A 936 31.67 -19.93 -13.79
N ALA A 937 31.53 -19.85 -15.12
CA ALA A 937 30.65 -20.71 -15.90
C ALA A 937 31.37 -21.15 -17.18
N ALA A 938 31.53 -22.45 -17.40
CA ALA A 938 32.44 -22.99 -18.41
C ALA A 938 33.85 -22.37 -18.27
N ASP A 939 34.37 -21.74 -19.32
CA ASP A 939 35.67 -21.05 -19.32
C ASP A 939 35.57 -19.54 -19.02
N LEU A 940 34.36 -19.03 -18.73
CA LEU A 940 34.10 -17.61 -18.53
C LEU A 940 34.18 -17.22 -17.05
N LYS A 941 34.86 -16.09 -16.79
CA LYS A 941 34.81 -15.36 -15.52
C LYS A 941 33.95 -14.10 -15.66
N LEU A 942 32.92 -14.00 -14.83
CA LEU A 942 32.02 -12.85 -14.74
C LEU A 942 32.20 -12.17 -13.38
N ASP A 943 32.51 -10.89 -13.36
CA ASP A 943 32.63 -10.14 -12.12
C ASP A 943 31.23 -9.84 -11.54
N ILE A 944 31.04 -10.02 -10.23
CA ILE A 944 29.71 -9.80 -9.62
C ILE A 944 29.27 -8.34 -9.75
N GLU A 945 30.18 -7.38 -9.63
CA GLU A 945 29.85 -5.95 -9.67
C GLU A 945 29.47 -5.51 -11.10
N GLU A 946 30.09 -6.09 -12.12
CA GLU A 946 29.66 -5.92 -13.52
C GLU A 946 28.24 -6.44 -13.75
N LEU A 947 27.95 -7.66 -13.28
CA LEU A 947 26.61 -8.26 -13.39
C LEU A 947 25.56 -7.46 -12.62
N TYR A 948 25.90 -7.00 -11.41
CA TYR A 948 25.03 -6.16 -10.60
C TYR A 948 24.71 -4.83 -11.31
N LYS A 949 25.71 -4.16 -11.90
CA LYS A 949 25.50 -2.92 -12.65
C LYS A 949 24.60 -3.12 -13.88
N ALA A 950 24.76 -4.23 -14.59
CA ALA A 950 23.87 -4.57 -15.69
C ALA A 950 22.43 -4.79 -15.23
N TRP A 951 22.26 -5.48 -14.10
CA TRP A 951 20.97 -5.76 -13.49
C TRP A 951 20.28 -4.51 -12.94
N GLU A 952 21.02 -3.58 -12.32
CA GLU A 952 20.51 -2.33 -11.75
C GLU A 952 20.19 -1.27 -12.81
N GLY A 953 20.95 -1.23 -13.91
CA GLY A 953 20.94 -0.10 -14.85
C GLY A 953 19.68 0.07 -15.70
N SER A 954 18.90 -1.00 -15.94
CA SER A 954 17.78 -0.95 -16.89
C SER A 954 16.66 0.02 -16.51
N LEU A 955 16.36 0.17 -15.21
CA LEU A 955 15.27 1.00 -14.70
C LEU A 955 15.74 2.24 -13.91
N GLU A 956 17.05 2.48 -13.81
CA GLU A 956 17.61 3.58 -13.01
C GLU A 956 17.09 4.96 -13.43
N ASN A 957 16.84 5.19 -14.73
CA ASN A 957 16.28 6.45 -15.24
C ASN A 957 14.79 6.63 -14.91
N ILE A 958 14.08 5.55 -14.54
CA ILE A 958 12.65 5.58 -14.18
C ILE A 958 12.49 5.64 -12.65
N PHE A 959 13.29 4.82 -11.96
CA PHE A 959 13.28 4.63 -10.52
C PHE A 959 14.70 4.75 -9.96
N PRO A 960 15.20 5.98 -9.77
CA PRO A 960 16.58 6.19 -9.35
C PRO A 960 16.85 5.61 -7.95
N THR A 961 18.01 5.00 -7.82
CA THR A 961 18.62 4.52 -6.57
C THR A 961 19.82 5.36 -6.17
N LYS A 962 20.38 6.14 -7.11
CA LYS A 962 21.59 6.94 -6.89
C LYS A 962 21.33 8.44 -7.04
N THR A 963 22.25 9.22 -6.48
CA THR A 963 22.35 10.66 -6.73
C THR A 963 23.74 10.98 -7.28
N LYS A 964 23.97 12.21 -7.76
CA LYS A 964 25.31 12.65 -8.17
C LYS A 964 26.31 12.41 -7.03
N GLU A 965 27.36 11.65 -7.32
CA GLU A 965 28.42 11.34 -6.35
C GLU A 965 29.07 12.62 -5.83
N ILE A 966 29.27 12.68 -4.51
CA ILE A 966 30.06 13.72 -3.86
C ILE A 966 31.29 13.04 -3.27
N ASN A 967 32.43 13.22 -3.92
CA ASN A 967 33.73 12.82 -3.40
C ASN A 967 34.30 13.96 -2.57
N ALA A 968 33.85 14.06 -1.31
CA ALA A 968 34.36 15.01 -0.34
C ALA A 968 34.68 14.28 0.97
N ASP A 969 35.82 14.61 1.57
CA ASP A 969 36.22 14.05 2.85
C ASP A 969 35.26 14.53 3.96
N ILE A 970 34.71 13.58 4.72
CA ILE A 970 33.88 13.87 5.88
C ILE A 970 34.65 13.56 7.15
N LYS A 971 34.62 14.50 8.09
CA LYS A 971 35.17 14.25 9.41
C LYS A 971 34.33 13.20 10.14
N ASN A 972 34.98 12.11 10.55
CA ASN A 972 34.46 11.22 11.59
C ASN A 972 34.40 11.98 12.91
N ILE A 973 33.18 12.21 13.42
CA ILE A 973 32.98 12.96 14.66
C ILE A 973 33.12 11.99 15.84
N GLU A 974 33.84 12.43 16.86
CA GLU A 974 33.98 11.71 18.12
C GLU A 974 33.99 12.71 19.26
N PHE A 975 33.16 12.48 20.27
CA PHE A 975 33.09 13.29 21.47
C PHE A 975 32.96 12.38 22.70
N LYS A 976 33.85 12.56 23.66
CA LYS A 976 33.87 11.81 24.92
C LYS A 976 33.90 12.78 26.09
N THR A 977 32.88 12.73 26.93
CA THR A 977 32.83 13.44 28.21
C THR A 977 32.80 12.47 29.38
N LYS A 978 33.30 12.95 30.53
CA LYS A 978 33.16 12.28 31.83
C LYS A 978 31.99 12.84 32.64
N ASP A 979 31.49 14.00 32.26
CA ASP A 979 30.42 14.72 32.96
C ASP A 979 29.06 14.21 32.47
N ILE A 980 28.62 13.09 33.02
CA ILE A 980 27.31 12.49 32.73
C ILE A 980 26.28 13.07 33.71
N LYS A 981 25.22 13.67 33.17
CA LYS A 981 24.10 14.17 33.99
C LYS A 981 23.38 13.00 34.66
N THR A 982 22.93 13.22 35.89
CA THR A 982 22.07 12.30 36.65
C THR A 982 20.84 13.08 37.11
N PRO A 983 19.66 12.45 37.22
CA PRO A 983 18.46 13.17 37.62
C PRO A 983 18.47 13.45 39.12
N ALA A 984 17.98 14.62 39.51
CA ALA A 984 17.71 14.93 40.91
C ALA A 984 16.65 14.00 41.52
N ILE A 985 15.70 13.53 40.72
CA ILE A 985 14.60 12.66 41.15
C ILE A 985 14.81 11.25 40.59
N LYS A 986 15.00 10.28 41.49
CA LYS A 986 15.04 8.85 41.15
C LYS A 986 13.68 8.20 41.35
N VAL A 987 13.26 7.40 40.37
CA VAL A 987 12.01 6.63 40.40
C VAL A 987 12.26 5.20 39.93
N ALA A 988 11.70 4.23 40.65
CA ALA A 988 11.89 2.82 40.32
C ALA A 988 11.27 2.43 38.96
N LYS A 989 10.16 3.07 38.58
CA LYS A 989 9.44 2.86 37.33
C LYS A 989 9.05 4.22 36.73
N PRO A 990 9.89 4.83 35.85
CA PRO A 990 9.57 6.12 35.26
C PRO A 990 8.34 6.02 34.36
N LYS A 991 7.54 7.07 34.35
CA LYS A 991 6.37 7.21 33.49
C LYS A 991 6.74 7.91 32.18
N VAL A 992 6.38 7.31 31.05
CA VAL A 992 6.59 7.80 29.70
C VAL A 992 5.25 8.24 29.11
N PHE A 993 5.18 9.47 28.62
CA PHE A 993 4.03 9.99 27.91
C PHE A 993 4.28 9.99 26.40
N ILE A 994 3.36 9.40 25.63
CA ILE A 994 3.40 9.31 24.17
C ILE A 994 2.11 9.92 23.58
N PRO A 995 2.14 11.16 23.07
CA PRO A 995 1.02 11.71 22.32
C PRO A 995 0.94 11.11 20.90
N VAL A 996 -0.29 10.88 20.43
CA VAL A 996 -0.62 10.35 19.10
C VAL A 996 -1.42 11.42 18.36
N PHE A 997 -0.87 11.88 17.25
CA PHE A 997 -1.47 12.89 16.38
C PHE A 997 -2.11 12.22 15.16
N PRO A 998 -3.04 12.90 14.44
CA PRO A 998 -3.50 12.41 13.14
C PRO A 998 -2.30 12.06 12.23
N GLY A 999 -2.20 10.81 11.78
CA GLY A 999 -1.09 10.32 10.96
C GLY A 999 0.14 9.79 11.71
N THR A 1000 0.22 9.92 13.04
CA THR A 1000 1.21 9.19 13.85
C THR A 1000 1.02 7.68 13.65
N ASN A 1001 2.12 6.95 13.42
CA ASN A 1001 2.02 5.51 13.18
C ASN A 1001 3.01 4.57 13.91
N CYS A 1002 4.02 5.11 14.59
CA CYS A 1002 5.03 4.34 15.32
C CYS A 1002 4.78 4.25 16.84
N GLU A 1003 3.59 4.61 17.31
CA GLU A 1003 3.26 4.69 18.74
C GLU A 1003 3.28 3.31 19.43
N TYR A 1004 2.85 2.26 18.73
CA TYR A 1004 2.87 0.89 19.27
C TYR A 1004 4.29 0.37 19.41
N ASP A 1005 5.15 0.60 18.42
CA ASP A 1005 6.56 0.18 18.43
C ASP A 1005 7.31 0.88 19.58
N SER A 1006 7.12 2.20 19.69
CA SER A 1006 7.71 3.01 20.76
C SER A 1006 7.23 2.58 22.14
N ALA A 1007 5.92 2.41 22.32
CA ALA A 1007 5.33 1.98 23.59
C ALA A 1007 5.83 0.59 24.01
N ARG A 1008 5.92 -0.35 23.06
CA ARG A 1008 6.45 -1.69 23.30
C ARG A 1008 7.91 -1.65 23.75
N ALA A 1009 8.75 -0.83 23.10
CA ALA A 1009 10.15 -0.69 23.45
C ALA A 1009 10.34 -0.16 24.88
N PHE A 1010 9.62 0.90 25.26
CA PHE A 1010 9.67 1.44 26.64
C PHE A 1010 9.11 0.48 27.69
N LYS A 1011 8.01 -0.22 27.41
CA LYS A 1011 7.47 -1.24 28.33
C LYS A 1011 8.47 -2.38 28.55
N LYS A 1012 9.15 -2.83 27.50
CA LYS A 1012 10.19 -3.87 27.59
C LYS A 1012 11.41 -3.39 28.40
N ALA A 1013 11.76 -2.11 28.29
CA ALA A 1013 12.78 -1.47 29.13
C ALA A 1013 12.35 -1.28 30.61
N GLY A 1014 11.07 -1.52 30.92
CA GLY A 1014 10.52 -1.47 32.29
C GLY A 1014 9.88 -0.14 32.68
N ALA A 1015 9.52 0.72 31.73
CA ALA A 1015 8.76 1.94 31.99
C ALA A 1015 7.26 1.68 32.19
N ASP A 1016 6.56 2.63 32.81
CA ASP A 1016 5.11 2.75 32.69
C ASP A 1016 4.80 3.68 31.51
N VAL A 1017 3.92 3.29 30.59
CA VAL A 1017 3.72 4.03 29.34
C VAL A 1017 2.26 4.42 29.20
N GLU A 1018 2.03 5.71 29.06
CA GLU A 1018 0.74 6.31 28.76
C GLU A 1018 0.72 6.82 27.32
N VAL A 1019 -0.22 6.29 26.52
CA VAL A 1019 -0.43 6.70 25.13
C VAL A 1019 -1.75 7.45 25.05
N MET A 1020 -1.75 8.65 24.45
CA MET A 1020 -2.93 9.51 24.36
C MET A 1020 -3.16 10.00 22.94
N VAL A 1021 -4.39 9.87 22.44
CA VAL A 1021 -4.81 10.40 21.14
C VAL A 1021 -5.24 11.85 21.27
N LEU A 1022 -4.61 12.74 20.49
CA LEU A 1022 -5.05 14.13 20.38
C LEU A 1022 -6.38 14.16 19.60
N LYS A 1023 -7.40 14.77 20.21
CA LYS A 1023 -8.69 15.00 19.57
C LYS A 1023 -8.76 16.43 19.05
N ASN A 1024 -9.16 16.59 17.79
CA ASN A 1024 -9.21 17.88 17.12
C ASN A 1024 -10.43 18.03 16.18
N LEU A 1025 -11.52 17.29 16.41
CA LEU A 1025 -12.77 17.46 15.65
C LEU A 1025 -13.44 18.82 15.94
N SER A 1026 -13.26 19.37 17.14
CA SER A 1026 -13.84 20.66 17.56
C SER A 1026 -12.86 21.47 18.43
N ALA A 1027 -13.08 22.78 18.54
CA ALA A 1027 -12.30 23.64 19.43
C ALA A 1027 -12.30 23.15 20.89
N LYS A 1028 -13.45 22.62 21.36
CA LYS A 1028 -13.60 22.04 22.70
C LYS A 1028 -12.79 20.76 22.88
N ASP A 1029 -12.67 19.93 21.85
CA ASP A 1029 -11.85 18.72 21.91
C ASP A 1029 -10.35 19.04 21.93
N ILE A 1030 -9.94 20.10 21.20
CA ILE A 1030 -8.58 20.63 21.25
C ILE A 1030 -8.27 21.10 22.67
N GLU A 1031 -9.12 21.94 23.26
CA GLU A 1031 -8.94 22.44 24.63
C GLU A 1031 -8.78 21.30 25.65
N LYS A 1032 -9.69 20.32 25.63
CA LYS A 1032 -9.60 19.13 26.50
C LYS A 1032 -8.34 18.31 26.27
N SER A 1033 -7.91 18.19 25.02
CA SER A 1033 -6.70 17.44 24.67
C SER A 1033 -5.46 18.14 25.22
N ILE A 1034 -5.38 19.48 25.09
CA ILE A 1034 -4.31 20.30 25.66
C ILE A 1034 -4.26 20.17 27.19
N ASP A 1035 -5.40 20.29 27.87
CA ASP A 1035 -5.46 20.17 29.33
C ASP A 1035 -5.01 18.78 29.82
N TYR A 1036 -5.41 17.73 29.11
CA TYR A 1036 -4.98 16.37 29.42
C TYR A 1036 -3.47 16.19 29.19
N MET A 1037 -2.96 16.66 28.05
CA MET A 1037 -1.54 16.59 27.71
C MET A 1037 -0.68 17.33 28.74
N GLU A 1038 -1.09 18.52 29.16
CA GLU A 1038 -0.40 19.30 30.20
C GLU A 1038 -0.26 18.48 31.49
N LYS A 1039 -1.36 17.88 31.95
CA LYS A 1039 -1.37 17.01 33.13
C LYS A 1039 -0.47 15.79 32.94
N ALA A 1040 -0.59 15.09 31.81
CA ALA A 1040 0.20 13.90 31.54
C ALA A 1040 1.71 14.19 31.50
N ILE A 1041 2.11 15.33 30.93
CA ILE A 1041 3.51 15.79 30.93
C ILE A 1041 4.00 16.06 32.37
N LYS A 1042 3.18 16.76 33.18
CA LYS A 1042 3.48 17.01 34.60
C LYS A 1042 3.61 15.72 35.42
N ASP A 1043 2.86 14.67 35.08
CA ASP A 1043 2.91 13.37 35.76
C ASP A 1043 4.03 12.45 35.22
N SER A 1044 4.62 12.75 34.07
CA SER A 1044 5.64 11.92 33.40
C SER A 1044 7.07 12.36 33.71
N GLN A 1045 8.03 11.44 33.55
CA GLN A 1045 9.48 11.73 33.57
C GLN A 1045 10.06 11.79 32.15
N ILE A 1046 9.40 11.15 31.20
CA ILE A 1046 9.83 11.08 29.80
C ILE A 1046 8.67 11.47 28.90
N VAL A 1047 8.93 12.35 27.94
CA VAL A 1047 8.03 12.58 26.80
C VAL A 1047 8.66 11.98 25.54
N MET A 1048 7.94 11.09 24.87
CA MET A 1048 8.40 10.45 23.64
C MET A 1048 7.49 10.85 22.47
N LEU A 1049 8.08 11.44 21.44
CA LEU A 1049 7.41 11.77 20.18
C LEU A 1049 7.69 10.67 19.14
N PRO A 1050 6.68 9.85 18.78
CA PRO A 1050 6.84 8.76 17.84
C PRO A 1050 6.97 9.25 16.39
N GLY A 1051 7.46 8.36 15.52
CA GLY A 1051 7.44 8.56 14.07
C GLY A 1051 6.04 8.43 13.46
N GLY A 1052 5.92 8.84 12.20
CA GLY A 1052 4.70 8.79 11.41
C GLY A 1052 4.67 9.90 10.36
N PHE A 1053 3.46 10.23 9.92
CA PHE A 1053 3.18 11.27 8.93
C PHE A 1053 2.17 12.24 9.55
N SER A 1054 2.55 13.00 10.58
CA SER A 1054 1.60 13.88 11.28
C SER A 1054 0.93 14.82 10.27
N ALA A 1055 -0.41 14.80 10.19
CA ALA A 1055 -1.22 15.50 9.20
C ALA A 1055 -0.83 15.19 7.72
N GLY A 1056 -0.28 14.00 7.47
CA GLY A 1056 0.24 13.62 6.15
C GLY A 1056 1.53 14.33 5.74
N ASP A 1057 2.25 14.91 6.70
CA ASP A 1057 3.40 15.82 6.50
C ASP A 1057 3.05 17.11 5.73
N GLU A 1058 1.76 17.45 5.69
CA GLU A 1058 1.24 18.67 5.09
C GLU A 1058 0.82 19.71 6.16
N PRO A 1059 0.82 21.02 5.85
CA PRO A 1059 1.43 21.66 4.68
C PRO A 1059 2.97 21.58 4.71
N ASP A 1060 3.62 21.24 3.58
CA ASP A 1060 5.09 21.04 3.41
C ASP A 1060 5.95 21.31 4.64
N GLY A 1061 6.44 20.27 5.30
CA GLY A 1061 7.27 20.43 6.49
C GLY A 1061 6.88 19.45 7.58
N SER A 1062 7.38 18.23 7.48
CA SER A 1062 7.04 17.14 8.38
C SER A 1062 7.20 17.52 9.86
N GLY A 1063 6.27 17.11 10.72
CA GLY A 1063 6.30 17.41 12.17
C GLY A 1063 5.79 18.81 12.56
N LYS A 1064 5.35 19.64 11.61
CA LYS A 1064 4.71 20.96 11.89
C LYS A 1064 3.50 20.85 12.81
N PHE A 1065 2.60 19.90 12.54
CA PHE A 1065 1.40 19.70 13.36
C PHE A 1065 1.76 19.48 14.84
N ILE A 1066 2.75 18.62 15.10
CA ILE A 1066 3.27 18.34 16.44
C ILE A 1066 3.87 19.60 17.05
N ALA A 1067 4.75 20.30 16.31
CA ALA A 1067 5.39 21.52 16.79
C ALA A 1067 4.36 22.61 17.15
N THR A 1068 3.28 22.76 16.37
CA THR A 1068 2.17 23.69 16.65
C THR A 1068 1.48 23.38 17.97
N VAL A 1069 1.18 22.10 18.25
CA VAL A 1069 0.60 21.68 19.54
C VAL A 1069 1.53 22.01 20.70
N PHE A 1070 2.83 21.73 20.57
CA PHE A 1070 3.82 21.99 21.62
C PHE A 1070 4.17 23.47 21.81
N ARG A 1071 3.85 24.33 20.84
CA ARG A 1071 3.93 25.80 20.98
C ARG A 1071 2.79 26.40 21.81
N ASN A 1072 1.73 25.62 22.09
CA ASN A 1072 0.68 26.05 23.01
C ASN A 1072 1.29 26.45 24.37
N PRO A 1073 0.93 27.61 24.95
CA PRO A 1073 1.54 28.10 26.19
C PRO A 1073 1.54 27.09 27.35
N LYS A 1074 0.42 26.36 27.56
CA LYS A 1074 0.30 25.35 28.63
C LYS A 1074 1.26 24.19 28.45
N ILE A 1075 1.35 23.67 27.21
CA ILE A 1075 2.23 22.55 26.88
C ILE A 1075 3.69 22.98 26.93
N LYS A 1076 4.00 24.15 26.37
CA LYS A 1076 5.34 24.75 26.42
C LYS A 1076 5.81 24.88 27.87
N GLU A 1077 5.00 25.45 28.75
CA GLU A 1077 5.33 25.60 30.18
C GLU A 1077 5.57 24.23 30.84
N ALA A 1078 4.69 23.25 30.61
CA ALA A 1078 4.83 21.91 31.18
C ALA A 1078 6.11 21.18 30.71
N VAL A 1079 6.50 21.34 29.45
CA VAL A 1079 7.76 20.77 28.91
C VAL A 1079 8.97 21.50 29.48
N MET A 1080 8.94 22.83 29.56
CA MET A 1080 10.07 23.58 30.14
C MET A 1080 10.22 23.29 31.63
N GLU A 1081 9.13 23.09 32.38
CA GLU A 1081 9.16 22.63 33.77
C GLU A 1081 9.78 21.23 33.90
N LEU A 1082 9.37 20.30 33.02
CA LEU A 1082 9.93 18.96 32.95
C LEU A 1082 11.46 19.00 32.75
N LEU A 1083 11.95 19.80 31.81
CA LEU A 1083 13.36 19.86 31.46
C LEU A 1083 14.18 20.70 32.45
N ASN A 1084 13.70 21.86 32.89
CA ASN A 1084 14.52 22.78 33.69
C ASN A 1084 14.52 22.43 35.18
N ASN A 1085 13.40 21.92 35.71
CA ASN A 1085 13.21 21.79 37.16
C ASN A 1085 13.08 20.33 37.64
N ARG A 1086 12.82 19.38 36.74
CA ARG A 1086 12.55 17.98 37.11
C ARG A 1086 13.53 16.96 36.52
N ASP A 1087 14.54 17.43 35.79
CA ASP A 1087 15.51 16.59 35.08
C ASP A 1087 14.86 15.53 34.16
N GLY A 1088 13.74 15.88 33.53
CA GLY A 1088 13.07 14.98 32.60
C GLY A 1088 13.86 14.74 31.31
N LEU A 1089 13.49 13.67 30.60
CA LEU A 1089 14.04 13.35 29.29
C LEU A 1089 12.99 13.53 28.20
N MET A 1090 13.46 13.81 26.99
CA MET A 1090 12.57 13.86 25.82
C MET A 1090 13.24 13.18 24.62
N LEU A 1091 12.48 12.35 23.91
CA LEU A 1091 12.95 11.58 22.76
C LEU A 1091 12.05 11.84 21.56
N GLY A 1092 12.64 12.02 20.38
CA GLY A 1092 11.91 12.13 19.12
C GLY A 1092 12.56 11.26 18.06
N ILE A 1093 11.78 10.38 17.44
CA ILE A 1093 12.25 9.51 16.36
C ILE A 1093 11.49 9.84 15.07
N CYS A 1094 12.21 9.99 13.96
CA CYS A 1094 11.67 10.35 12.64
C CYS A 1094 10.80 11.61 12.72
N ASN A 1095 9.47 11.49 12.63
CA ASN A 1095 8.53 12.61 12.78
C ASN A 1095 8.63 13.33 14.13
N GLY A 1096 8.97 12.60 15.20
CA GLY A 1096 9.30 13.19 16.48
C GLY A 1096 10.56 14.05 16.45
N PHE A 1097 11.62 13.65 15.72
CA PHE A 1097 12.83 14.46 15.57
C PHE A 1097 12.54 15.74 14.77
N GLN A 1098 11.75 15.63 13.71
CA GLN A 1098 11.29 16.76 12.91
C GLN A 1098 10.51 17.78 13.77
N ALA A 1099 9.68 17.33 14.71
CA ALA A 1099 9.04 18.21 15.67
C ALA A 1099 10.04 18.86 16.65
N LEU A 1100 10.93 18.07 17.26
CA LEU A 1100 11.91 18.55 18.24
C LEU A 1100 12.86 19.62 17.66
N ILE A 1101 13.30 19.45 16.41
CA ILE A 1101 14.19 20.43 15.76
C ILE A 1101 13.45 21.74 15.47
N LYS A 1102 12.19 21.68 15.01
CA LYS A 1102 11.33 22.86 14.77
C LYS A 1102 10.91 23.59 16.05
N LEU A 1103 10.96 22.90 17.20
CA LEU A 1103 10.76 23.51 18.51
C LEU A 1103 12.03 24.18 19.05
N GLY A 1104 13.21 23.86 18.51
CA GLY A 1104 14.50 24.32 19.04
C GLY A 1104 15.00 23.52 20.25
N LEU A 1105 14.29 22.45 20.63
CA LEU A 1105 14.62 21.64 21.80
C LEU A 1105 15.93 20.87 21.64
N VAL A 1106 16.19 20.29 20.45
CA VAL A 1106 17.45 19.57 20.21
C VAL A 1106 18.65 20.49 19.97
N PRO A 1107 18.59 21.61 19.22
CA PRO A 1107 19.80 22.42 19.05
C PRO A 1107 20.10 23.27 20.30
N PHE A 1108 19.07 23.65 21.06
CA PHE A 1108 19.19 24.70 22.10
C PHE A 1108 18.68 24.31 23.49
N GLY A 1109 17.96 23.21 23.66
CA GLY A 1109 17.42 22.77 24.96
C GLY A 1109 16.15 23.49 25.42
N GLU A 1110 15.57 24.38 24.61
CA GLU A 1110 14.34 25.10 24.97
C GLU A 1110 13.42 25.36 23.77
N ILE A 1111 12.12 25.47 24.03
CA ILE A 1111 11.12 25.80 23.01
C ILE A 1111 11.22 27.29 22.66
N ARG A 1112 11.64 27.59 21.43
CA ARG A 1112 11.85 28.95 20.93
C ARG A 1112 11.41 29.14 19.48
N ASP A 1113 11.37 30.38 19.04
CA ASP A 1113 11.17 30.70 17.62
C ASP A 1113 12.44 30.41 16.81
N ILE A 1114 12.22 29.99 15.58
CA ILE A 1114 13.26 29.52 14.66
C ILE A 1114 13.49 30.59 13.59
N ASP A 1115 14.75 30.91 13.35
CA ASP A 1115 15.19 31.83 12.29
C ASP A 1115 15.89 31.07 11.16
N GLU A 1116 16.35 31.78 10.13
CA GLU A 1116 16.94 31.20 8.93
C GLU A 1116 18.28 30.49 9.16
N SER A 1117 18.99 30.81 10.25
CA SER A 1117 20.30 30.22 10.60
C SER A 1117 20.17 28.89 11.36
N CYS A 1118 18.97 28.57 11.82
CA CYS A 1118 18.72 27.39 12.62
C CYS A 1118 18.82 26.10 11.78
N PRO A 1119 19.28 24.99 12.38
CA PRO A 1119 19.30 23.70 11.71
C PRO A 1119 17.88 23.19 11.48
N THR A 1120 17.67 22.41 10.42
CA THR A 1120 16.36 21.83 10.08
C THR A 1120 16.50 20.46 9.40
N LEU A 1121 15.36 19.82 9.17
CA LEU A 1121 15.20 18.61 8.36
C LEU A 1121 14.36 18.93 7.14
N THR A 1122 14.74 18.40 5.99
CA THR A 1122 14.08 18.66 4.70
C THR A 1122 14.08 17.43 3.80
N TYR A 1123 13.54 17.54 2.59
CA TYR A 1123 13.48 16.47 1.60
C TYR A 1123 14.82 15.76 1.40
N ASN A 1124 14.76 14.43 1.33
CA ASN A 1124 15.89 13.61 0.95
C ASN A 1124 16.47 14.10 -0.38
N LYS A 1125 17.80 14.02 -0.53
CA LYS A 1125 18.47 14.46 -1.76
C LYS A 1125 18.00 13.72 -3.02
N ILE A 1126 17.56 12.47 -2.88
CA ILE A 1126 16.99 11.66 -3.98
C ILE A 1126 15.57 12.09 -4.39
N GLY A 1127 14.90 12.95 -3.60
CA GLY A 1127 13.58 13.50 -3.93
C GLY A 1127 12.41 12.51 -3.78
N ARG A 1128 12.57 11.44 -3.00
CA ARG A 1128 11.53 10.44 -2.69
C ARG A 1128 11.68 9.84 -1.30
N HIS A 1129 10.63 9.17 -0.83
CA HIS A 1129 10.68 8.28 0.34
C HIS A 1129 11.69 7.15 0.12
N VAL A 1130 12.40 6.79 1.19
CA VAL A 1130 13.35 5.68 1.22
C VAL A 1130 13.11 4.83 2.47
N SER A 1131 12.91 3.53 2.26
CA SER A 1131 12.81 2.46 3.25
C SER A 1131 14.03 1.55 3.11
N HIS A 1132 14.90 1.53 4.12
CA HIS A 1132 16.18 0.81 4.07
C HIS A 1132 16.71 0.47 5.47
N ILE A 1133 17.69 -0.43 5.58
CA ILE A 1133 18.49 -0.58 6.80
C ILE A 1133 19.86 0.08 6.58
N VAL A 1134 20.23 1.05 7.41
CA VAL A 1134 21.48 1.80 7.30
C VAL A 1134 22.37 1.55 8.51
N ASN A 1135 23.69 1.72 8.35
CA ASN A 1135 24.61 1.68 9.47
C ASN A 1135 24.74 3.07 10.09
N THR A 1136 24.56 3.13 11.41
CA THR A 1136 24.71 4.34 12.22
C THR A 1136 25.75 4.11 13.29
N LYS A 1137 26.67 5.06 13.45
CA LYS A 1137 27.72 5.04 14.47
C LYS A 1137 27.37 5.98 15.61
N ILE A 1138 27.55 5.54 16.85
CA ILE A 1138 27.45 6.41 18.03
C ILE A 1138 28.71 7.30 18.10
N THR A 1139 28.53 8.62 18.05
CA THR A 1139 29.65 9.59 17.99
C THR A 1139 29.87 10.36 19.28
N SER A 1140 28.89 10.37 20.18
CA SER A 1140 28.96 11.12 21.44
C SER A 1140 28.34 10.33 22.60
N ASN A 1141 28.99 10.39 23.77
CA ASN A 1141 28.43 9.90 25.04
C ASN A 1141 27.86 11.03 25.92
N LEU A 1142 27.62 12.22 25.36
CA LEU A 1142 27.03 13.34 26.09
C LEU A 1142 25.64 13.01 26.63
N SER A 1143 24.85 12.26 25.86
CA SER A 1143 23.45 12.00 26.15
C SER A 1143 23.24 10.77 27.04
N PRO A 1144 22.38 10.86 28.09
CA PRO A 1144 22.01 9.70 28.89
C PRO A 1144 21.32 8.60 28.06
N TRP A 1145 20.75 8.94 26.90
CA TRP A 1145 20.14 7.98 25.97
C TRP A 1145 21.14 6.95 25.41
N PHE A 1146 22.45 7.23 25.46
CA PHE A 1146 23.51 6.33 25.00
C PHE A 1146 24.40 5.80 26.13
N SER A 1147 23.97 5.85 27.39
CA SER A 1147 24.77 5.40 28.54
C SER A 1147 25.10 3.89 28.53
N ASN A 1148 24.37 3.10 27.73
CA ASN A 1148 24.49 1.64 27.65
C ASN A 1148 25.29 1.14 26.45
N VAL A 1149 25.84 2.04 25.65
CA VAL A 1149 26.67 1.78 24.46
C VAL A 1149 27.91 2.66 24.50
N ASN A 1150 28.89 2.35 23.65
CA ASN A 1150 30.14 3.10 23.58
C ASN A 1150 30.20 3.97 22.33
N VAL A 1151 30.93 5.08 22.43
CA VAL A 1151 31.32 5.87 21.26
C VAL A 1151 32.16 5.00 20.33
N GLY A 1152 31.76 4.93 19.06
CA GLY A 1152 32.33 4.06 18.03
C GLY A 1152 31.47 2.83 17.70
N ASP A 1153 30.48 2.47 18.55
CA ASP A 1153 29.61 1.33 18.27
C ASP A 1153 28.75 1.59 17.01
N VAL A 1154 28.70 0.61 16.10
CA VAL A 1154 27.94 0.67 14.84
C VAL A 1154 26.73 -0.25 14.91
N HIS A 1155 25.58 0.27 14.52
CA HIS A 1155 24.29 -0.43 14.54
C HIS A 1155 23.58 -0.30 13.19
N SER A 1156 22.96 -1.39 12.75
CA SER A 1156 22.13 -1.47 11.55
C SER A 1156 20.68 -1.10 11.93
N ILE A 1157 20.24 0.08 11.53
CA ILE A 1157 18.98 0.70 11.97
C ILE A 1157 18.06 0.93 10.77
N ALA A 1158 16.77 0.65 10.96
CA ALA A 1158 15.76 0.92 9.94
C ALA A 1158 15.56 2.42 9.73
N VAL A 1159 15.50 2.86 8.48
CA VAL A 1159 15.08 4.21 8.08
C VAL A 1159 13.89 4.10 7.15
N SER A 1160 12.92 4.99 7.32
CA SER A 1160 11.74 5.09 6.48
C SER A 1160 11.22 6.53 6.51
N HIS A 1161 11.69 7.37 5.58
CA HIS A 1161 11.32 8.79 5.54
C HIS A 1161 11.52 9.41 4.15
N GLY A 1162 10.70 10.42 3.81
CA GLY A 1162 10.89 11.30 2.65
C GLY A 1162 11.62 12.61 2.97
N GLU A 1163 11.58 13.06 4.24
CA GLU A 1163 12.11 14.35 4.70
C GLU A 1163 13.08 14.17 5.89
N GLY A 1164 14.13 13.38 5.70
CA GLY A 1164 15.10 13.08 6.77
C GLY A 1164 16.41 13.85 6.69
N ARG A 1165 16.59 14.74 5.70
CA ARG A 1165 17.89 15.35 5.40
C ARG A 1165 18.20 16.47 6.39
N PHE A 1166 19.20 16.27 7.25
CA PHE A 1166 19.71 17.30 8.15
C PHE A 1166 20.50 18.36 7.38
N VAL A 1167 20.17 19.63 7.60
CA VAL A 1167 20.84 20.80 7.01
C VAL A 1167 21.05 21.87 8.07
N ALA A 1168 22.23 22.48 8.06
CA ALA A 1168 22.62 23.57 8.96
C ALA A 1168 23.78 24.36 8.33
N ASP A 1169 23.96 25.61 8.75
CA ASP A 1169 25.12 26.43 8.34
C ASP A 1169 26.42 25.97 9.03
N GLU A 1170 27.57 26.39 8.49
CA GLU A 1170 28.88 25.96 9.00
C GLU A 1170 29.13 26.38 10.45
N ILE A 1171 28.63 27.55 10.87
CA ILE A 1171 28.81 28.08 12.22
C ILE A 1171 28.06 27.20 13.23
N THR A 1172 26.81 26.88 12.92
CA THR A 1172 25.95 26.00 13.69
C THR A 1172 26.51 24.59 13.74
N LEU A 1173 26.97 24.05 12.62
CA LEU A 1173 27.59 22.72 12.56
C LEU A 1173 28.82 22.65 13.46
N LYS A 1174 29.72 23.64 13.37
CA LYS A 1174 30.91 23.70 14.21
C LYS A 1174 30.54 23.73 15.69
N ARG A 1175 29.56 24.55 16.07
CA ARG A 1175 29.05 24.62 17.45
C ARG A 1175 28.50 23.26 17.93
N LEU A 1176 27.66 22.61 17.13
CA LEU A 1176 27.07 21.31 17.47
C LEU A 1176 28.15 20.23 17.67
N ILE A 1177 29.18 20.24 16.82
CA ILE A 1177 30.31 19.29 16.90
C ILE A 1177 31.15 19.57 18.15
N GLU A 1178 31.53 20.82 18.39
CA GLU A 1178 32.35 21.24 19.54
C GLU A 1178 31.65 20.95 20.88
N ASN A 1179 30.33 21.12 20.93
CA ASN A 1179 29.52 20.81 22.11
C ASN A 1179 29.23 19.31 22.29
N GLY A 1180 29.64 18.45 21.34
CA GLY A 1180 29.33 17.02 21.39
C GLY A 1180 27.86 16.68 21.13
N GLN A 1181 27.09 17.61 20.54
CA GLN A 1181 25.66 17.45 20.28
C GLN A 1181 25.35 16.52 19.11
N VAL A 1182 26.31 16.28 18.20
CA VAL A 1182 26.18 15.26 17.15
C VAL A 1182 26.32 13.88 17.79
N ALA A 1183 25.21 13.17 17.89
CA ALA A 1183 25.12 11.92 18.65
C ALA A 1183 25.30 10.67 17.77
N THR A 1184 24.87 10.75 16.51
CA THR A 1184 24.99 9.64 15.55
C THR A 1184 25.31 10.13 14.14
N GLN A 1185 26.12 9.34 13.42
CA GLN A 1185 26.42 9.54 11.99
C GLN A 1185 26.05 8.31 11.15
N TYR A 1186 25.57 8.51 9.92
CA TYR A 1186 25.54 7.48 8.88
C TYR A 1186 26.96 7.10 8.49
N VAL A 1187 27.25 5.80 8.40
CA VAL A 1187 28.59 5.29 8.11
C VAL A 1187 28.59 4.18 7.06
N ASP A 1188 29.72 4.04 6.37
CA ASP A 1188 30.01 2.88 5.51
C ASP A 1188 30.27 1.60 6.34
N TYR A 1189 30.67 0.52 5.68
CA TYR A 1189 30.94 -0.76 6.35
C TYR A 1189 32.22 -0.75 7.20
N GLU A 1190 33.12 0.20 6.93
CA GLU A 1190 34.36 0.44 7.65
C GLU A 1190 34.15 1.37 8.87
N GLY A 1191 32.93 1.91 9.03
CA GLY A 1191 32.56 2.79 10.14
C GLY A 1191 32.92 4.26 9.90
N ASN A 1192 33.20 4.66 8.65
CA ASN A 1192 33.49 6.04 8.28
C ASN A 1192 32.26 6.79 7.82
N ALA A 1193 32.11 8.04 8.24
CA ALA A 1193 31.07 8.93 7.76
C ALA A 1193 31.22 9.19 6.26
N THR A 1194 30.11 9.16 5.51
CA THR A 1194 30.14 9.25 4.04
C THR A 1194 28.96 10.03 3.44
N TYR A 1195 29.20 10.64 2.27
CA TYR A 1195 28.17 11.29 1.44
C TYR A 1195 27.60 10.35 0.38
N ASP A 1196 28.12 9.13 0.30
CA ASP A 1196 27.56 8.10 -0.55
C ASP A 1196 26.13 7.79 -0.11
N ILE A 1197 25.20 8.00 -1.05
CA ILE A 1197 23.76 7.85 -0.84
C ILE A 1197 23.39 6.43 -0.40
N ARG A 1198 24.20 5.41 -0.75
CA ARG A 1198 23.98 4.01 -0.33
C ARG A 1198 23.98 3.85 1.20
N PHE A 1199 24.73 4.68 1.90
CA PHE A 1199 24.83 4.67 3.36
C PHE A 1199 24.11 5.86 4.00
N ASN A 1200 24.24 7.04 3.39
CA ASN A 1200 23.58 8.28 3.80
C ASN A 1200 22.36 8.56 2.91
N GLN A 1201 21.30 7.77 3.10
CA GLN A 1201 20.13 7.70 2.21
C GLN A 1201 19.33 8.99 2.05
N ASN A 1202 19.43 9.93 2.99
CA ASN A 1202 18.80 11.25 2.87
C ASN A 1202 19.75 12.35 2.38
N GLY A 1203 21.07 12.11 2.36
CA GLY A 1203 22.06 13.10 1.97
C GLY A 1203 22.29 14.20 3.03
N SER A 1204 22.19 13.83 4.31
CA SER A 1204 22.43 14.75 5.44
C SER A 1204 23.86 15.30 5.43
N VAL A 1205 24.01 16.58 5.77
CA VAL A 1205 25.33 17.22 5.88
C VAL A 1205 26.14 16.59 7.01
N TYR A 1206 27.46 16.41 6.81
CA TYR A 1206 28.35 15.68 7.73
C TYR A 1206 27.87 14.26 8.10
N ALA A 1207 27.00 13.67 7.26
CA ALA A 1207 26.35 12.39 7.54
C ALA A 1207 25.63 12.33 8.90
N ILE A 1208 25.15 13.47 9.42
CA ILE A 1208 24.46 13.54 10.71
C ILE A 1208 23.12 12.79 10.63
N GLU A 1209 22.91 11.85 11.54
CA GLU A 1209 21.66 11.08 11.65
C GLU A 1209 20.80 11.53 12.85
N GLY A 1210 21.44 11.98 13.93
CA GLY A 1210 20.77 12.40 15.14
C GLY A 1210 21.60 13.37 15.97
N ILE A 1211 20.91 14.28 16.66
CA ILE A 1211 21.50 15.32 17.50
C ILE A 1211 20.79 15.43 18.86
N THR A 1212 21.46 16.08 19.81
CA THR A 1212 21.00 16.23 21.20
C THR A 1212 20.99 17.69 21.65
N SER A 1213 20.19 17.99 22.68
CA SER A 1213 20.28 19.26 23.43
C SER A 1213 21.69 19.48 23.98
N PRO A 1214 22.10 20.73 24.29
CA PRO A 1214 23.42 21.02 24.84
C PRO A 1214 23.77 20.23 26.12
N ASP A 1215 22.76 19.79 26.86
CA ASP A 1215 22.90 18.98 28.07
C ASP A 1215 22.65 17.47 27.85
N GLY A 1216 22.38 17.05 26.62
CA GLY A 1216 22.14 15.68 26.22
C GLY A 1216 20.74 15.10 26.51
N ARG A 1217 19.89 15.76 27.31
CA ARG A 1217 18.62 15.17 27.83
C ARG A 1217 17.50 15.06 26.78
N VAL A 1218 17.49 15.94 25.78
CA VAL A 1218 16.62 15.85 24.62
C VAL A 1218 17.39 15.21 23.46
N PHE A 1219 16.85 14.15 22.87
CA PHE A 1219 17.48 13.47 21.74
C PHE A 1219 16.51 13.32 20.56
N GLY A 1220 17.00 13.66 19.36
CA GLY A 1220 16.28 13.50 18.11
C GLY A 1220 17.10 12.70 17.09
N LYS A 1221 16.48 11.72 16.42
CA LYS A 1221 17.12 10.90 15.38
C LYS A 1221 16.14 10.48 14.28
N MET A 1222 16.64 10.16 13.08
CA MET A 1222 15.78 9.73 11.96
C MET A 1222 15.53 8.22 11.90
N GLY A 1223 16.53 7.41 12.21
CA GLY A 1223 16.44 5.96 12.22
C GLY A 1223 15.59 5.43 13.37
N HIS A 1224 14.82 4.39 13.10
CA HIS A 1224 13.86 3.80 14.01
C HIS A 1224 14.50 2.73 14.90
N SER A 1225 15.02 3.14 16.06
CA SER A 1225 15.60 2.23 17.07
C SER A 1225 14.54 1.37 17.77
N GLU A 1226 13.26 1.74 17.68
CA GLU A 1226 12.11 0.98 18.19
C GLU A 1226 11.71 -0.18 17.27
N ARG A 1227 12.05 -0.11 15.97
CA ARG A 1227 11.72 -1.15 14.98
C ARG A 1227 12.73 -2.31 15.08
N LYS A 1228 12.72 -3.01 16.21
CA LYS A 1228 13.60 -4.16 16.50
C LYS A 1228 12.83 -5.30 17.17
N GLY A 1229 13.34 -6.52 17.05
CA GLY A 1229 12.79 -7.68 17.76
C GLY A 1229 13.40 -9.00 17.30
N ASP A 1230 12.99 -10.08 17.96
CA ASP A 1230 13.42 -11.43 17.58
C ASP A 1230 12.87 -11.79 16.21
N ASN A 1231 13.74 -12.34 15.36
CA ASN A 1231 13.47 -12.69 13.96
C ASN A 1231 13.00 -11.50 13.09
N VAL A 1232 13.30 -10.26 13.46
CA VAL A 1232 13.02 -9.08 12.64
C VAL A 1232 14.24 -8.78 11.76
N PHE A 1233 14.02 -8.59 10.45
CA PHE A 1233 15.07 -8.35 9.44
C PHE A 1233 16.16 -9.44 9.40
N LYS A 1234 15.78 -10.73 9.46
CA LYS A 1234 16.70 -11.88 9.53
C LYS A 1234 17.70 -11.92 8.36
N ASN A 1235 17.32 -11.38 7.21
CA ASN A 1235 18.16 -11.34 6.02
C ASN A 1235 19.16 -10.18 6.00
N ILE A 1236 19.20 -9.32 7.02
CA ILE A 1236 20.18 -8.24 7.13
C ILE A 1236 21.13 -8.53 8.31
N PRO A 1237 22.46 -8.53 8.12
CA PRO A 1237 23.41 -8.73 9.22
C PRO A 1237 23.55 -7.48 10.12
N GLY A 1238 24.32 -7.56 11.21
CA GLY A 1238 24.61 -6.43 12.11
C GLY A 1238 23.77 -6.36 13.40
N SER A 1239 24.16 -5.52 14.35
CA SER A 1239 23.42 -5.28 15.60
C SER A 1239 22.31 -4.25 15.37
N LYS A 1240 21.08 -4.55 15.80
CA LYS A 1240 19.90 -3.66 15.63
C LYS A 1240 19.59 -2.86 16.89
N ASP A 1241 20.28 -3.16 17.99
CA ASP A 1241 19.91 -2.68 19.31
C ASP A 1241 20.90 -1.66 19.86
N GLN A 1242 20.50 -0.39 19.87
CA GLN A 1242 21.25 0.73 20.49
C GLN A 1242 21.04 0.86 22.01
N LYS A 1243 20.24 -0.02 22.63
CA LYS A 1243 19.86 0.01 24.06
C LYS A 1243 19.28 1.36 24.53
N LEU A 1244 18.69 2.09 23.59
CA LEU A 1244 18.24 3.48 23.74
C LEU A 1244 17.18 3.61 24.83
N PHE A 1245 16.16 2.76 24.78
CA PHE A 1245 15.02 2.81 25.70
C PHE A 1245 15.41 2.35 27.10
N GLU A 1246 16.25 1.33 27.20
CA GLU A 1246 16.82 0.84 28.44
C GLU A 1246 17.66 1.91 29.13
N ALA A 1247 18.48 2.66 28.37
CA ALA A 1247 19.29 3.75 28.90
C ALA A 1247 18.43 4.90 29.44
N GLY A 1248 17.41 5.34 28.68
CA GLY A 1248 16.48 6.37 29.13
C GLY A 1248 15.69 6.00 30.38
N VAL A 1249 15.30 4.73 30.54
CA VAL A 1249 14.63 4.24 31.76
C VAL A 1249 15.59 4.15 32.94
N GLN A 1250 16.83 3.70 32.72
CA GLN A 1250 17.84 3.55 33.76
C GLN A 1250 18.36 4.89 34.29
N TYR A 1251 18.31 5.95 33.49
CA TYR A 1251 18.66 7.30 33.92
C TYR A 1251 17.97 7.68 35.25
N PHE A 1252 16.70 7.30 35.43
CA PHE A 1252 15.92 7.57 36.64
C PHE A 1252 16.07 6.56 37.79
N LYS A 1253 16.87 5.50 37.63
CA LYS A 1253 17.01 4.42 38.63
C LYS A 1253 18.21 4.59 39.56
#